data_AF-H1VKP1-F1
#
_entry.id   AF-H1VKP1-F1
#
_cell.length_a   1.000
_cell.length_b   1.000
_cell.length_c   1.000
_cell.angle_alpha   90.00
_cell.angle_beta   90.00
_cell.angle_gamma   90.00
#
_symmetry.space_group_name_H-M   'P 1'
#
loop_
_entity.id
_entity.type
_entity.pdbx_description
1 polymer ?
#
loop_
_entity_poly.entity_id
_entity_poly.type
_entity_poly.pdbx_seq_one_letter_code
_entity_poly.pdbx_strand_id
1 'polypeptide(L)'
;SYAGIQYHPREGAVGGGPGGKGRGRGRGGGGGGGGRPITAATGEEMALIREKSDIRQRLREWESMNHEPSRRLLQDMPTHDTPLSNYLTRPDTLPGAMDTSNDESELQRNSRKNRSLFEADELSDLRGSTSALVAGDLVETRYGSGRLPVLAVCLGRHHGLQYFYMSSGEVLPESNIRTLFTLTSFTSPAKFQPLVDILPEEPVTKPRNVLVHKHDPAALKAASRLQGELIKFYQDSVTFYQSHLTLDTASSFLAHPDKTLYLNLEEIAEKLLPDYLRQQGRFLPHALYAVHTALQRDTWGFRPLNMKWHRRNYIYEVRSVSELRILRKVENQVRELVEGAALRDDPASSLSLLRQNSLGSFILKARGVIRANRLRREWTPHGMIGPSDEGANNHTAWTKQELDYIRFMELWSCHRIVPNPSQLESLGSTILRLTDVYNDADWLAHWTGFTFLQEIGWIPPWEIPARYEYRFPDTQVQRGTGMVMPLVDVNGSLRPDLAQGHRRDWGETTVFCVDSEQTADVDDGFSVEPAESPGEHWIHVHIADPASRIDPKSDLARQLERTPSSLYLPGFPNKMLPRDLEQQFSLDPGQPALTFSAKVNDRGEILDYKVEPGTLQNVLHVPKDEVAAVLPRDPQQQPADGSTDVFAVGIPPAPPQPVKRITRAADLSQKDRDDLVLLNRLCAALKDRRVEKGQLPQLQPRFSSPEVSLDNVVVDGSPDVSNSSVSWKGDPFIRFTEPRPTAADRLVERLMHTAGEVAAKWCSARNIPVPYSTQPEALHNQAALASYRAAHVDP
;
A
#
# COMPACT_ATOMS: atom_id res chain seq x y z
N SER A 1 -28.51 -27.40 13.04
CA SER A 1 -28.64 -28.35 14.16
C SER A 1 -27.29 -28.97 14.45
N TYR A 2 -26.78 -28.74 15.67
CA TYR A 2 -25.62 -29.39 16.34
C TYR A 2 -24.21 -29.22 15.71
N ALA A 3 -23.12 -28.95 16.43
CA ALA A 3 -22.88 -28.77 17.87
C ALA A 3 -21.56 -28.02 18.08
N GLY A 4 -21.53 -27.11 19.06
CA GLY A 4 -20.31 -26.54 19.61
C GLY A 4 -19.63 -27.48 20.61
N ILE A 5 -18.33 -27.33 20.77
CA ILE A 5 -17.55 -27.96 21.84
C ILE A 5 -16.96 -26.84 22.69
N GLN A 6 -17.53 -26.67 23.88
CA GLN A 6 -17.01 -25.85 24.98
C GLN A 6 -15.93 -26.63 25.74
N TYR A 7 -14.85 -25.94 26.12
CA TYR A 7 -13.85 -26.42 27.07
C TYR A 7 -14.33 -26.16 28.51
N HIS A 8 -14.41 -27.22 29.33
CA HIS A 8 -14.60 -27.13 30.78
C HIS A 8 -13.24 -27.11 31.51
N PRO A 9 -13.06 -26.26 32.55
CA PRO A 9 -11.94 -26.37 33.49
C PRO A 9 -12.30 -27.35 34.62
N ARG A 10 -11.33 -28.15 35.07
CA ARG A 10 -11.46 -28.98 36.27
C ARG A 10 -10.76 -28.31 37.45
N GLU A 11 -11.54 -28.00 38.47
CA GLU A 11 -11.11 -27.78 39.86
C GLU A 11 -11.27 -29.06 40.69
N GLY A 12 -10.47 -29.13 41.77
CA GLY A 12 -10.71 -29.95 42.96
C GLY A 12 -9.46 -30.70 43.42
N ALA A 13 -9.10 -30.82 44.70
CA ALA A 13 -9.48 -30.16 45.95
C ALA A 13 -8.45 -30.65 47.01
N VAL A 14 -8.38 -29.93 48.13
CA VAL A 14 -7.46 -30.05 49.27
C VAL A 14 -7.73 -31.28 50.17
N GLY A 15 -6.69 -31.81 50.86
CA GLY A 15 -6.88 -32.61 52.10
C GLY A 15 -5.64 -33.29 52.73
N GLY A 16 -5.10 -32.69 53.81
CA GLY A 16 -4.66 -33.29 55.10
C GLY A 16 -3.60 -34.42 55.20
N GLY A 17 -2.57 -34.21 56.05
CA GLY A 17 -1.49 -35.17 56.43
C GLY A 17 -1.92 -36.37 57.34
N PRO A 18 -1.02 -37.14 58.01
CA PRO A 18 0.17 -36.68 58.75
C PRO A 18 1.45 -37.58 58.75
N GLY A 19 2.58 -37.02 59.23
CA GLY A 19 3.48 -37.67 60.21
C GLY A 19 4.60 -38.65 59.78
N GLY A 20 5.85 -38.19 59.88
CA GLY A 20 6.80 -38.83 60.80
C GLY A 20 8.10 -39.49 60.29
N LYS A 21 9.23 -38.90 60.74
CA LYS A 21 10.57 -39.48 61.05
C LYS A 21 11.59 -39.69 59.92
N GLY A 22 12.49 -38.71 59.79
CA GLY A 22 13.76 -38.72 60.54
C GLY A 22 15.00 -39.33 59.86
N ARG A 23 16.00 -38.48 59.60
CA ARG A 23 17.41 -38.66 60.01
C ARG A 23 18.22 -37.40 59.69
N GLY A 24 18.72 -36.76 60.75
CA GLY A 24 19.64 -35.64 60.69
C GLY A 24 21.11 -36.06 60.78
N ARG A 25 21.98 -35.08 60.52
CA ARG A 25 23.38 -34.85 60.95
C ARG A 25 23.86 -33.66 60.11
N GLY A 26 24.49 -32.59 60.60
CA GLY A 26 25.03 -32.21 61.89
C GLY A 26 26.01 -31.06 61.60
N ARG A 27 25.88 -29.93 62.32
CA ARG A 27 26.86 -28.83 62.29
C ARG A 27 28.14 -29.25 63.01
N GLY A 28 29.28 -28.72 62.56
CA GLY A 28 30.46 -28.49 63.42
C GLY A 28 31.81 -28.67 62.73
N GLY A 29 32.68 -27.67 62.87
CA GLY A 29 34.14 -27.86 62.75
C GLY A 29 34.87 -26.80 61.92
N GLY A 30 35.32 -25.73 62.58
CA GLY A 30 36.39 -24.88 62.06
C GLY A 30 37.74 -25.59 62.12
N GLY A 31 38.59 -25.31 61.15
CA GLY A 31 40.00 -25.76 61.11
C GLY A 31 40.78 -24.88 60.15
N GLY A 32 41.68 -24.06 60.69
CA GLY A 32 42.55 -23.17 59.92
C GLY A 32 43.62 -23.92 59.14
N GLY A 33 43.91 -23.43 57.94
CA GLY A 33 45.09 -23.78 57.15
C GLY A 33 45.65 -22.50 56.53
N GLY A 34 46.86 -22.11 56.94
CA GLY A 34 47.50 -20.87 56.50
C GLY A 34 47.84 -20.86 55.01
N GLY A 35 47.29 -19.90 54.27
CA GLY A 35 47.73 -19.52 52.92
C GLY A 35 48.80 -18.44 53.00
N ARG A 36 49.94 -18.70 52.36
CA ARG A 36 51.08 -17.76 52.20
C ARG A 36 50.64 -16.50 51.41
N PRO A 37 51.30 -15.35 51.61
CA PRO A 37 51.03 -14.15 50.81
C PRO A 37 51.45 -14.38 49.35
N ILE A 38 50.55 -14.03 48.43
CA ILE A 38 50.81 -14.03 46.98
C ILE A 38 51.78 -12.87 46.71
N THR A 39 53.01 -13.19 46.33
CA THR A 39 53.98 -12.23 45.83
C THR A 39 53.51 -11.67 44.49
N ALA A 40 53.41 -10.34 44.39
CA ALA A 40 53.12 -9.66 43.14
C ALA A 40 54.21 -9.99 42.10
N ALA A 41 53.79 -10.35 40.88
CA ALA A 41 54.69 -10.63 39.78
C ALA A 41 55.56 -9.41 39.45
N THR A 42 56.83 -9.66 39.15
CA THR A 42 57.81 -8.61 38.83
C THR A 42 57.53 -7.96 37.47
N GLY A 43 58.05 -6.75 37.25
CA GLY A 43 57.86 -6.03 35.99
C GLY A 43 58.37 -6.79 34.75
N GLU A 44 59.38 -7.66 34.92
CA GLU A 44 59.89 -8.54 33.87
C GLU A 44 58.95 -9.72 33.58
N GLU A 45 58.30 -10.31 34.60
CA GLU A 45 57.27 -11.33 34.40
C GLU A 45 56.04 -10.77 33.68
N MET A 46 55.63 -9.54 34.00
CA MET A 46 54.54 -8.85 33.30
C MET A 46 54.90 -8.52 31.85
N ALA A 47 56.17 -8.23 31.54
CA ALA A 47 56.64 -8.03 30.18
C ALA A 47 56.62 -9.35 29.37
N LEU A 48 57.02 -10.47 29.98
CA LEU A 48 57.00 -11.79 29.36
C LEU A 48 55.56 -12.29 29.08
N ILE A 49 54.61 -11.99 29.98
CA ILE A 49 53.18 -12.26 29.80
C ILE A 49 52.59 -11.37 28.69
N ARG A 50 53.00 -10.11 28.61
CA ARG A 50 52.59 -9.18 27.52
C ARG A 50 53.08 -9.60 26.15
N GLU A 51 54.23 -10.28 26.07
CA GLU A 51 54.79 -10.78 24.80
C GLU A 51 54.06 -12.05 24.31
N LYS A 52 53.48 -12.84 25.23
CA LYS A 52 52.85 -14.15 24.94
C LYS A 52 51.33 -14.22 25.03
N SER A 53 50.65 -13.18 25.50
CA SER A 53 49.18 -13.22 25.68
C SER A 53 48.41 -12.91 24.39
N ASP A 54 47.36 -13.70 24.13
CA ASP A 54 46.38 -13.46 23.07
C ASP A 54 45.69 -12.10 23.29
N ILE A 55 45.44 -11.35 22.22
CA ILE A 55 44.84 -10.01 22.23
C ILE A 55 43.51 -10.00 23.01
N ARG A 56 42.77 -11.11 22.99
CA ARG A 56 41.52 -11.28 23.76
C ARG A 56 41.73 -11.31 25.27
N GLN A 57 42.86 -11.86 25.73
CA GLN A 57 43.21 -11.92 27.15
C GLN A 57 43.61 -10.53 27.65
N ARG A 58 44.35 -9.78 26.83
CA ARG A 58 44.70 -8.37 27.10
C ARG A 58 43.48 -7.48 27.21
N LEU A 59 42.49 -7.68 26.33
CA LEU A 59 41.22 -6.94 26.35
C LEU A 59 40.41 -7.23 27.63
N ARG A 60 40.38 -8.49 28.09
CA ARG A 60 39.70 -8.87 29.34
C ARG A 60 40.38 -8.28 30.57
N GLU A 61 41.71 -8.28 30.61
CA GLU A 61 42.47 -7.64 31.70
C GLU A 61 42.25 -6.13 31.70
N TRP A 62 42.27 -5.49 30.53
CA TRP A 62 41.96 -4.08 30.38
C TRP A 62 40.52 -3.75 30.83
N GLU A 63 39.51 -4.54 30.44
CA GLU A 63 38.13 -4.42 30.93
C GLU A 63 38.05 -4.56 32.45
N SER A 64 38.78 -5.51 33.05
CA SER A 64 38.76 -5.71 34.51
C SER A 64 39.40 -4.55 35.28
N MET A 65 40.44 -3.94 34.71
CA MET A 65 41.18 -2.82 35.33
C MET A 65 40.50 -1.46 35.08
N ASN A 66 39.75 -1.34 33.98
CA ASN A 66 39.05 -0.13 33.57
C ASN A 66 37.53 -0.34 33.58
N HIS A 67 37.04 -1.13 34.54
CA HIS A 67 35.63 -1.46 34.65
C HIS A 67 34.82 -0.20 35.00
N GLU A 68 34.40 0.55 33.98
CA GLU A 68 33.21 1.37 34.07
C GLU A 68 32.00 0.45 33.86
N PRO A 69 31.06 0.37 34.83
CA PRO A 69 29.82 -0.35 34.57
C PRO A 69 29.18 0.28 33.33
N SER A 70 28.86 -0.55 32.33
CA SER A 70 28.16 -0.10 31.13
C SER A 70 26.92 0.69 31.57
N ARG A 71 26.97 2.01 31.41
CA ARG A 71 25.81 2.86 31.72
C ARG A 71 24.70 2.39 30.82
N ARG A 72 23.55 2.04 31.40
CA ARG A 72 22.40 1.53 30.66
C ARG A 72 22.09 2.52 29.54
N LEU A 73 22.34 2.13 28.30
CA LEU A 73 21.65 2.74 27.17
C LEU A 73 20.15 2.59 27.43
N LEU A 74 19.34 3.55 26.98
CA LEU A 74 17.88 3.38 26.93
C LEU A 74 17.60 1.98 26.39
N GLN A 75 17.03 1.15 27.24
CA GLN A 75 16.95 -0.27 27.00
C GLN A 75 15.88 -0.49 25.92
N ASP A 76 16.30 -0.53 24.65
CA ASP A 76 15.51 -1.01 23.51
C ASP A 76 15.28 -2.54 23.55
N MET A 77 15.63 -3.17 24.67
CA MET A 77 15.56 -4.60 24.83
C MET A 77 14.20 -5.03 25.36
N PRO A 78 13.56 -6.05 24.76
CA PRO A 78 12.49 -6.77 25.42
C PRO A 78 12.99 -7.22 26.79
N THR A 79 12.23 -6.90 27.84
CA THR A 79 12.47 -7.44 29.17
C THR A 79 12.25 -8.96 29.13
N HIS A 80 13.31 -9.71 29.41
CA HIS A 80 13.40 -11.18 29.55
C HIS A 80 13.64 -12.03 28.27
N ASP A 81 14.66 -12.90 28.39
CA ASP A 81 14.99 -14.12 27.62
C ASP A 81 14.97 -14.10 26.09
N THR A 82 15.06 -12.93 25.46
CA THR A 82 15.16 -12.83 24.00
C THR A 82 16.62 -12.68 23.56
N PRO A 83 17.24 -13.66 22.86
CA PRO A 83 18.62 -13.52 22.42
C PRO A 83 18.74 -12.44 21.34
N LEU A 84 19.57 -11.44 21.62
CA LEU A 84 19.95 -10.40 20.69
C LEU A 84 20.81 -10.94 19.55
N SER A 85 20.37 -10.72 18.33
CA SER A 85 21.19 -10.81 17.12
C SER A 85 21.56 -9.40 16.67
N ASN A 86 22.86 -9.08 16.71
CA ASN A 86 23.40 -7.79 16.29
C ASN A 86 23.37 -7.65 14.76
N TYR A 87 22.29 -7.07 14.23
CA TYR A 87 22.07 -6.89 12.79
C TYR A 87 22.66 -5.59 12.21
N LEU A 88 23.24 -4.71 13.04
CA LEU A 88 23.86 -3.45 12.59
C LEU A 88 25.29 -3.66 12.04
N THR A 89 25.95 -4.78 12.39
CA THR A 89 27.37 -5.03 12.04
C THR A 89 27.61 -6.32 11.27
N ARG A 90 26.58 -7.14 11.03
CA ARG A 90 26.69 -8.38 10.25
C ARG A 90 25.76 -8.32 9.03
N PRO A 91 26.23 -7.79 7.89
CA PRO A 91 25.62 -8.12 6.61
C PRO A 91 25.99 -9.59 6.31
N ASP A 92 25.02 -10.37 5.85
CA ASP A 92 25.18 -11.73 5.33
C ASP A 92 25.44 -12.86 6.33
N THR A 93 24.38 -13.63 6.58
CA THR A 93 24.52 -15.08 6.52
C THR A 93 23.97 -15.53 5.17
N LEU A 94 24.85 -16.09 4.32
CA LEU A 94 24.47 -16.71 3.04
C LEU A 94 23.32 -17.70 3.28
N PRO A 95 22.26 -17.70 2.45
CA PRO A 95 21.08 -18.55 2.64
C PRO A 95 21.39 -20.04 2.79
N GLY A 96 22.48 -20.52 2.18
CA GLY A 96 22.90 -21.92 2.23
C GLY A 96 23.52 -22.41 3.54
N ALA A 97 23.84 -21.54 4.50
CA ALA A 97 24.51 -21.94 5.74
C ALA A 97 23.56 -22.33 6.88
N MET A 98 22.25 -22.06 6.76
CA MET A 98 21.29 -22.28 7.85
C MET A 98 20.27 -23.40 7.59
N ASP A 99 20.16 -23.89 6.35
CA ASP A 99 19.26 -25.01 6.01
C ASP A 99 19.85 -26.40 6.31
N THR A 100 21.09 -26.49 6.83
CA THR A 100 21.80 -27.75 7.03
C THR A 100 21.76 -28.30 8.46
N SER A 101 21.13 -27.63 9.44
CA SER A 101 21.03 -28.13 10.81
C SER A 101 19.59 -28.54 11.17
N ASN A 102 19.38 -29.84 11.38
CA ASN A 102 18.08 -30.44 11.70
C ASN A 102 17.62 -30.26 13.17
N ASP A 103 18.39 -29.55 14.01
CA ASP A 103 18.03 -29.27 15.40
C ASP A 103 17.58 -27.81 15.56
N GLU A 104 16.28 -27.60 15.74
CA GLU A 104 15.71 -26.30 16.10
C GLU A 104 16.10 -25.92 17.52
N SER A 105 17.17 -25.13 17.67
CA SER A 105 17.48 -24.49 18.94
C SER A 105 16.45 -23.41 19.28
N GLU A 106 16.24 -23.15 20.57
CA GLU A 106 15.35 -22.08 21.07
C GLU A 106 15.72 -20.69 20.52
N LEU A 107 17.01 -20.48 20.25
CA LEU A 107 17.58 -19.35 19.51
C LEU A 107 17.00 -19.21 18.09
N GLN A 108 16.81 -20.32 17.37
CA GLN A 108 16.21 -20.30 16.03
C GLN A 108 14.70 -20.01 16.06
N ARG A 109 13.97 -20.44 17.10
CA ARG A 109 12.56 -20.07 17.30
C ARG A 109 12.39 -18.59 17.63
N ASN A 110 13.21 -18.04 18.53
CA ASN A 110 13.16 -16.62 18.86
C ASN A 110 13.65 -15.75 17.70
N SER A 111 14.66 -16.21 16.94
CA SER A 111 15.05 -15.56 15.68
C SER A 111 13.96 -15.66 14.62
N ARG A 112 13.15 -16.73 14.56
CA ARG A 112 12.00 -16.86 13.65
C ARG A 112 10.84 -15.96 14.05
N LYS A 113 10.51 -15.83 15.34
CA LYS A 113 9.53 -14.85 15.84
C LYS A 113 9.94 -13.41 15.54
N ASN A 114 11.23 -13.09 15.69
CA ASN A 114 11.74 -11.79 15.27
C ASN A 114 11.77 -11.65 13.74
N ARG A 115 12.07 -12.72 12.98
CA ARG A 115 12.00 -12.70 11.50
C ARG A 115 10.57 -12.62 10.98
N SER A 116 9.55 -13.12 11.66
CA SER A 116 8.15 -12.93 11.23
C SER A 116 7.69 -11.46 11.36
N LEU A 117 8.44 -10.61 12.08
CA LEU A 117 8.29 -9.15 12.07
C LEU A 117 8.93 -8.50 10.81
N PHE A 118 9.88 -9.20 10.16
CA PHE A 118 10.65 -8.76 8.99
C PHE A 118 10.44 -9.66 7.74
N GLU A 119 9.46 -10.56 7.76
CA GLU A 119 9.20 -11.51 6.65
C GLU A 119 8.50 -10.84 5.46
N ALA A 120 8.14 -9.56 5.59
CA ALA A 120 7.81 -8.74 4.45
C ALA A 120 9.09 -8.15 3.87
N ASP A 121 9.27 -8.27 2.55
CA ASP A 121 10.09 -7.32 1.78
C ASP A 121 9.86 -5.92 2.37
N GLU A 122 10.87 -5.25 2.93
CA GLU A 122 10.65 -4.04 3.75
C GLU A 122 10.17 -2.82 2.93
N LEU A 123 10.21 -2.96 1.60
CA LEU A 123 9.66 -2.05 0.59
C LEU A 123 8.51 -2.75 -0.17
N SER A 124 7.91 -3.76 0.45
CA SER A 124 6.78 -4.57 -0.03
C SER A 124 5.64 -3.71 -0.55
N ASP A 125 5.26 -2.72 0.24
CA ASP A 125 4.26 -1.69 -0.03
C ASP A 125 4.68 -0.77 -1.18
N LEU A 126 6.00 -0.57 -1.37
CA LEU A 126 6.61 0.27 -2.39
C LEU A 126 7.08 -0.50 -3.63
N ARG A 127 6.82 -1.81 -3.73
CA ARG A 127 7.20 -2.65 -4.87
C ARG A 127 5.97 -3.33 -5.46
N GLY A 128 5.68 -2.99 -6.70
CA GLY A 128 4.61 -3.56 -7.49
C GLY A 128 5.01 -4.92 -8.04
N SER A 129 4.02 -5.80 -8.15
CA SER A 129 4.12 -7.01 -8.95
C SER A 129 4.20 -6.61 -10.42
N THR A 130 5.28 -6.98 -11.11
CA THR A 130 5.36 -6.81 -12.56
C THR A 130 5.14 -8.17 -13.24
N SER A 131 3.90 -8.49 -13.59
CA SER A 131 3.57 -9.65 -14.45
C SER A 131 4.04 -9.50 -15.91
N ALA A 132 4.71 -8.39 -16.23
CA ALA A 132 5.10 -8.00 -17.58
C ALA A 132 6.59 -8.17 -17.89
N LEU A 133 7.38 -8.75 -16.98
CA LEU A 133 8.82 -9.01 -17.19
C LEU A 133 9.01 -10.09 -18.28
N VAL A 134 9.90 -9.81 -19.22
CA VAL A 134 10.23 -10.71 -20.34
C VAL A 134 11.63 -11.30 -20.13
N ALA A 135 11.89 -12.46 -20.73
CA ALA A 135 13.22 -13.06 -20.73
C ALA A 135 14.26 -12.05 -21.25
N GLY A 136 15.33 -11.84 -20.48
CA GLY A 136 16.41 -10.91 -20.78
C GLY A 136 16.30 -9.55 -20.08
N ASP A 137 15.18 -9.27 -19.40
CA ASP A 137 15.04 -8.08 -18.56
C ASP A 137 15.88 -8.22 -17.27
N LEU A 138 16.47 -7.11 -16.84
CA LEU A 138 17.19 -6.99 -15.57
C LEU A 138 16.28 -6.36 -14.53
N VAL A 139 16.28 -6.90 -13.31
CA VAL A 139 15.56 -6.36 -12.16
C VAL A 139 16.47 -6.25 -10.95
N GLU A 140 16.24 -5.23 -10.14
CA GLU A 140 16.74 -5.19 -8.77
C GLU A 140 15.69 -5.76 -7.82
N THR A 141 16.07 -6.70 -6.96
CA THR A 141 15.17 -7.26 -5.95
C THR A 141 15.86 -7.41 -4.59
N ARG A 142 15.13 -7.85 -3.57
CA ARG A 142 15.73 -8.39 -2.34
C ARG A 142 15.33 -9.85 -2.23
N TYR A 143 16.30 -10.71 -1.98
CA TYR A 143 16.09 -12.15 -1.91
C TYR A 143 16.56 -12.72 -0.57
N GLY A 144 15.73 -13.58 0.04
CA GLY A 144 15.98 -14.17 1.34
C GLY A 144 16.05 -13.14 2.48
N SER A 145 16.85 -13.40 3.51
CA SER A 145 17.08 -12.48 4.64
C SER A 145 18.14 -11.39 4.36
N GLY A 146 18.53 -11.22 3.09
CA GLY A 146 19.53 -10.23 2.68
C GLY A 146 18.97 -8.80 2.69
N ARG A 147 19.67 -7.89 3.36
CA ARG A 147 19.30 -6.46 3.42
C ARG A 147 19.75 -5.65 2.20
N LEU A 148 20.72 -6.17 1.44
CA LEU A 148 21.22 -5.52 0.24
C LEU A 148 20.40 -5.93 -0.99
N PRO A 149 20.12 -4.99 -1.90
CA PRO A 149 19.51 -5.34 -3.17
C PRO A 149 20.42 -6.24 -3.99
N VAL A 150 19.82 -7.19 -4.70
CA VAL A 150 20.44 -8.16 -5.58
C VAL A 150 19.92 -7.90 -6.99
N LEU A 151 20.82 -7.79 -7.96
CA LEU A 151 20.45 -7.73 -9.37
C LEU A 151 20.14 -9.14 -9.88
N ALA A 152 19.10 -9.28 -10.70
CA ALA A 152 18.70 -10.55 -11.28
C ALA A 152 18.25 -10.37 -12.74
N VAL A 153 18.57 -11.35 -13.59
CA VAL A 153 18.11 -11.42 -14.98
C VAL A 153 16.92 -12.36 -15.06
N CYS A 154 15.82 -11.91 -15.64
CA CYS A 154 14.67 -12.76 -15.92
C CYS A 154 15.02 -13.78 -17.02
N LEU A 155 14.87 -15.06 -16.71
CA LEU A 155 15.07 -16.17 -17.66
C LEU A 155 13.79 -16.52 -18.43
N GLY A 156 12.68 -15.85 -18.12
CA GLY A 156 11.36 -16.10 -18.66
C GLY A 156 10.48 -16.94 -17.73
N ARG A 157 9.24 -17.18 -18.18
CA ARG A 157 8.27 -18.00 -17.46
C ARG A 157 8.27 -19.41 -18.01
N HIS A 158 8.52 -20.38 -17.14
CA HIS A 158 8.62 -21.80 -17.45
C HIS A 158 7.84 -22.58 -16.39
N HIS A 159 7.01 -23.54 -16.81
CA HIS A 159 6.21 -24.38 -15.90
C HIS A 159 5.37 -23.59 -14.87
N GLY A 160 4.75 -22.49 -15.31
CA GLY A 160 3.90 -21.63 -14.47
C GLY A 160 4.65 -20.66 -13.54
N LEU A 161 5.98 -20.74 -13.46
CA LEU A 161 6.82 -19.92 -12.59
C LEU A 161 7.78 -19.06 -13.39
N GLN A 162 8.15 -17.91 -12.85
CA GLN A 162 9.13 -17.04 -13.46
C GLN A 162 10.51 -17.33 -12.89
N TYR A 163 11.48 -17.63 -13.75
CA TYR A 163 12.83 -17.97 -13.31
C TYR A 163 13.76 -16.77 -13.40
N PHE A 164 14.66 -16.65 -12.43
CA PHE A 164 15.63 -15.57 -12.33
C PHE A 164 17.04 -16.11 -12.10
N TYR A 165 18.01 -15.57 -12.82
CA TYR A 165 19.44 -15.73 -12.52
C TYR A 165 19.91 -14.54 -11.69
N MET A 166 20.27 -14.77 -10.43
CA MET A 166 20.66 -13.72 -9.48
C MET A 166 22.17 -13.47 -9.51
N SER A 167 22.56 -12.26 -9.14
CA SER A 167 23.97 -11.87 -8.95
C SER A 167 24.66 -12.64 -7.81
N SER A 168 23.91 -13.33 -6.95
CA SER A 168 24.44 -14.34 -6.01
C SER A 168 24.92 -15.63 -6.70
N GLY A 169 24.63 -15.81 -7.99
CA GLY A 169 24.90 -17.02 -8.76
C GLY A 169 23.78 -18.06 -8.70
N GLU A 170 22.62 -17.71 -8.15
CA GLU A 170 21.49 -18.63 -7.97
C GLU A 170 20.48 -18.55 -9.11
N VAL A 171 19.94 -19.70 -9.53
CA VAL A 171 18.80 -19.80 -10.45
C VAL A 171 17.58 -20.22 -9.65
N LEU A 172 16.60 -19.31 -9.54
CA LEU A 172 15.48 -19.46 -8.61
C LEU A 172 14.14 -19.22 -9.31
N PRO A 173 13.12 -20.08 -9.07
CA PRO A 173 11.76 -19.83 -9.52
C PRO A 173 11.05 -18.90 -8.54
N GLU A 174 10.34 -17.90 -9.03
CA GLU A 174 9.44 -17.05 -8.26
C GLU A 174 8.08 -16.93 -8.96
N SER A 175 7.01 -16.87 -8.18
CA SER A 175 5.68 -16.56 -8.70
C SER A 175 5.55 -15.08 -9.05
N ASN A 176 6.29 -14.23 -8.32
CA ASN A 176 6.25 -12.79 -8.44
C ASN A 176 7.50 -12.16 -7.81
N ILE A 177 8.24 -11.36 -8.57
CA ILE A 177 9.40 -10.63 -8.04
C ILE A 177 9.01 -9.18 -7.78
N ARG A 178 9.31 -8.71 -6.57
CA ARG A 178 9.15 -7.32 -6.19
C ARG A 178 10.43 -6.57 -6.55
N THR A 179 10.29 -5.49 -7.32
CA THR A 179 11.44 -4.74 -7.83
C THR A 179 11.28 -3.23 -7.67
N LEU A 180 12.39 -2.52 -7.51
CA LEU A 180 12.49 -1.04 -7.51
C LEU A 180 13.26 -0.46 -8.70
N PHE A 181 13.78 -1.31 -9.58
CA PHE A 181 14.50 -0.90 -10.78
C PHE A 181 14.39 -2.00 -11.82
N THR A 182 13.92 -1.68 -13.02
CA THR A 182 13.80 -2.62 -14.13
C THR A 182 14.48 -2.03 -15.37
N LEU A 183 15.24 -2.86 -16.08
CA LEU A 183 15.85 -2.51 -17.35
C LEU A 183 15.46 -3.55 -18.39
N THR A 184 14.68 -3.11 -19.38
CA THR A 184 14.19 -4.00 -20.45
C THR A 184 15.29 -4.38 -21.41
N SER A 185 15.30 -5.64 -21.87
CA SER A 185 16.25 -6.13 -22.87
C SER A 185 17.72 -5.93 -22.48
N PHE A 186 18.03 -6.08 -21.19
CA PHE A 186 19.41 -5.99 -20.68
C PHE A 186 20.34 -7.00 -21.36
N THR A 187 19.85 -8.22 -21.60
CA THR A 187 20.61 -9.24 -22.33
C THR A 187 19.72 -10.07 -23.25
N SER A 188 20.30 -10.65 -24.29
CA SER A 188 19.56 -11.44 -25.28
C SER A 188 19.25 -12.84 -24.73
N PRO A 189 18.00 -13.34 -24.86
CA PRO A 189 17.62 -14.69 -24.44
C PRO A 189 18.51 -15.81 -25.00
N ALA A 190 19.00 -15.65 -26.23
CA ALA A 190 19.88 -16.63 -26.86
C ALA A 190 21.18 -16.88 -26.07
N LYS A 191 21.64 -15.93 -25.27
CA LYS A 191 22.88 -16.07 -24.49
C LYS A 191 22.75 -16.99 -23.28
N PHE A 192 21.53 -17.21 -22.80
CA PHE A 192 21.25 -17.99 -21.59
C PHE A 192 20.30 -19.17 -21.83
N GLN A 193 20.06 -19.53 -23.10
CA GLN A 193 19.26 -20.71 -23.43
C GLN A 193 19.70 -22.00 -22.71
N PRO A 194 21.01 -22.29 -22.56
CA PRO A 194 21.45 -23.47 -21.80
C PRO A 194 20.99 -23.47 -20.32
N LEU A 195 20.75 -22.30 -19.71
CA LEU A 195 20.18 -22.21 -18.36
C LEU A 195 18.68 -22.53 -18.35
N VAL A 196 17.97 -22.13 -19.41
CA VAL A 196 16.54 -22.43 -19.59
C VAL A 196 16.34 -23.92 -19.81
N ASP A 197 17.21 -24.55 -20.59
CA ASP A 197 17.13 -25.98 -20.95
C ASP A 197 17.27 -26.91 -19.74
N ILE A 198 17.89 -26.44 -18.65
CA ILE A 198 18.02 -27.22 -17.40
C ILE A 198 16.91 -26.94 -16.38
N LEU A 199 15.98 -26.02 -16.64
CA LEU A 199 14.92 -25.71 -15.67
C LEU A 199 14.04 -26.96 -15.43
N PRO A 200 13.75 -27.31 -14.17
CA PRO A 200 12.90 -28.46 -13.87
C PRO A 200 11.41 -28.11 -14.04
N GLU A 201 10.59 -29.12 -14.36
CA GLU A 201 9.12 -28.98 -14.38
C GLU A 201 8.57 -28.62 -13.00
N GLU A 202 9.13 -29.25 -11.95
CA GLU A 202 8.83 -28.93 -10.56
C GLU A 202 10.02 -28.22 -9.90
N PRO A 203 9.80 -27.09 -9.19
CA PRO A 203 10.84 -26.38 -8.46
C PRO A 203 11.58 -27.28 -7.47
N VAL A 204 12.91 -27.25 -7.50
CA VAL A 204 13.68 -27.88 -6.42
C VAL A 204 13.58 -27.00 -5.17
N THR A 205 13.32 -27.61 -4.02
CA THR A 205 12.98 -26.86 -2.80
C THR A 205 14.12 -26.73 -1.80
N LYS A 206 15.14 -27.63 -1.81
CA LYS A 206 16.23 -27.62 -0.81
C LYS A 206 17.57 -28.17 -1.34
N PRO A 207 18.59 -27.31 -1.59
CA PRO A 207 18.49 -25.85 -1.72
C PRO A 207 17.66 -25.46 -2.95
N ARG A 208 17.06 -24.27 -2.97
CA ARG A 208 16.14 -23.85 -4.05
C ARG A 208 16.82 -23.57 -5.40
N ASN A 209 18.15 -23.52 -5.43
CA ASN A 209 18.94 -23.14 -6.61
C ASN A 209 19.10 -24.32 -7.61
N VAL A 210 18.59 -24.16 -8.83
CA VAL A 210 18.67 -25.18 -9.90
C VAL A 210 20.11 -25.61 -10.21
N LEU A 211 21.08 -24.69 -10.17
CA LEU A 211 22.48 -24.96 -10.49
C LEU A 211 23.18 -25.86 -9.46
N VAL A 212 22.65 -25.97 -8.23
CA VAL A 212 23.17 -26.92 -7.23
C VAL A 212 22.76 -28.36 -7.58
N HIS A 213 21.63 -28.55 -8.26
CA HIS A 213 21.10 -29.87 -8.57
C HIS A 213 21.51 -30.36 -9.96
N LYS A 214 21.70 -29.43 -10.91
CA LYS A 214 22.02 -29.74 -12.30
C LYS A 214 23.34 -29.09 -12.71
N HIS A 215 24.39 -29.90 -12.75
CA HIS A 215 25.75 -29.50 -13.11
C HIS A 215 26.00 -29.66 -14.61
N ASP A 216 25.31 -28.87 -15.43
CA ASP A 216 25.52 -28.86 -16.88
C ASP A 216 26.64 -27.85 -17.27
N PRO A 217 27.70 -28.27 -17.97
CA PRO A 217 28.79 -27.37 -18.35
C PRO A 217 28.38 -26.20 -19.25
N ALA A 218 27.39 -26.38 -20.13
CA ALA A 218 26.91 -25.31 -21.01
C ALA A 218 26.08 -24.28 -20.21
N ALA A 219 25.24 -24.75 -19.27
CA ALA A 219 24.51 -23.92 -18.34
C ALA A 219 25.45 -23.13 -17.42
N LEU A 220 26.50 -23.75 -16.88
CA LEU A 220 27.52 -23.06 -16.05
C LEU A 220 28.29 -22.00 -16.85
N LYS A 221 28.58 -22.25 -18.12
CA LYS A 221 29.20 -21.26 -19.02
C LYS A 221 28.26 -20.08 -19.29
N ALA A 222 26.97 -20.35 -19.50
CA ALA A 222 25.94 -19.32 -19.65
C ALA A 222 25.78 -18.49 -18.37
N ALA A 223 25.74 -19.14 -17.19
CA ALA A 223 25.72 -18.48 -15.88
C ALA A 223 26.94 -17.58 -15.68
N SER A 224 28.15 -18.08 -15.97
CA SER A 224 29.39 -17.30 -15.87
C SER A 224 29.35 -16.03 -16.75
N ARG A 225 28.78 -16.12 -17.96
CA ARG A 225 28.59 -14.97 -18.84
C ARG A 225 27.61 -13.96 -18.25
N LEU A 226 26.44 -14.40 -17.79
CA LEU A 226 25.46 -13.52 -17.14
C LEU A 226 26.05 -12.86 -15.89
N GLN A 227 26.80 -13.62 -15.09
CA GLN A 227 27.50 -13.12 -13.92
C GLN A 227 28.47 -12.00 -14.29
N GLY A 228 29.25 -12.17 -15.36
CA GLY A 228 30.15 -11.13 -15.86
C GLY A 228 29.40 -9.87 -16.32
N GLU A 229 28.27 -10.01 -17.00
CA GLU A 229 27.43 -8.89 -17.42
C GLU A 229 26.85 -8.13 -16.21
N LEU A 230 26.37 -8.84 -15.18
CA LEU A 230 25.86 -8.26 -13.93
C LEU A 230 26.94 -7.54 -13.12
N ILE A 231 28.11 -8.18 -12.93
CA ILE A 231 29.25 -7.59 -12.22
C ILE A 231 29.71 -6.32 -12.91
N LYS A 232 29.86 -6.37 -14.24
CA LYS A 232 30.28 -5.20 -15.01
C LYS A 232 29.28 -4.06 -14.87
N PHE A 233 27.98 -4.34 -15.03
CA PHE A 233 26.93 -3.33 -14.88
C PHE A 233 26.97 -2.67 -13.50
N TYR A 234 27.13 -3.45 -12.44
CA TYR A 234 27.24 -2.95 -11.07
C TYR A 234 28.51 -2.10 -10.88
N GLN A 235 29.67 -2.56 -11.37
CA GLN A 235 30.94 -1.83 -11.31
C GLN A 235 30.88 -0.50 -12.07
N ASP A 236 30.30 -0.49 -13.27
CA ASP A 236 30.10 0.72 -14.07
C ASP A 236 29.20 1.72 -13.30
N SER A 237 28.13 1.24 -12.64
CA SER A 237 27.25 2.06 -11.80
C SER A 237 27.97 2.64 -10.58
N VAL A 238 28.73 1.83 -9.84
CA VAL A 238 29.50 2.28 -8.66
C VAL A 238 30.57 3.29 -9.06
N THR A 239 31.30 3.04 -10.14
CA THR A 239 32.32 3.96 -10.67
C THR A 239 31.68 5.28 -11.08
N PHE A 240 30.52 5.22 -11.76
CA PHE A 240 29.77 6.40 -12.13
C PHE A 240 29.35 7.20 -10.89
N TYR A 241 28.77 6.56 -9.88
CA TYR A 241 28.39 7.19 -8.61
C TYR A 241 29.57 7.89 -7.93
N GLN A 242 30.72 7.20 -7.80
CA GLN A 242 31.93 7.75 -7.16
C GLN A 242 32.50 8.97 -7.90
N SER A 243 32.25 9.10 -9.19
CA SER A 243 32.68 10.26 -9.99
C SER A 243 31.73 11.46 -9.92
N HIS A 244 30.54 11.33 -9.31
CA HIS A 244 29.50 12.36 -9.27
C HIS A 244 29.04 12.66 -7.83
N LEU A 245 29.79 13.52 -7.14
CA LEU A 245 29.49 13.95 -5.75
C LEU A 245 28.12 14.61 -5.59
N THR A 246 27.53 15.18 -6.65
CA THR A 246 26.19 15.79 -6.60
C THR A 246 25.12 14.81 -6.13
N LEU A 247 25.31 13.51 -6.39
CA LEU A 247 24.39 12.44 -6.00
C LEU A 247 24.27 12.28 -4.48
N ASP A 248 25.31 12.55 -3.71
CA ASP A 248 25.28 12.48 -2.23
C ASP A 248 24.44 13.59 -1.59
N THR A 249 24.25 14.68 -2.33
CA THR A 249 23.50 15.87 -1.89
C THR A 249 22.26 16.10 -2.76
N ALA A 250 21.78 15.07 -3.45
CA ALA A 250 20.70 15.17 -4.43
C ALA A 250 19.46 15.90 -3.88
N SER A 251 19.07 15.64 -2.63
CA SER A 251 17.92 16.30 -2.00
C SER A 251 18.09 17.81 -1.88
N SER A 252 19.30 18.30 -1.65
CA SER A 252 19.57 19.74 -1.55
C SER A 252 19.46 20.46 -2.89
N PHE A 253 19.64 19.74 -4.01
CA PHE A 253 19.49 20.26 -5.36
C PHE A 253 18.07 20.16 -5.92
N LEU A 254 17.33 19.12 -5.53
CA LEU A 254 16.01 18.82 -6.08
C LEU A 254 14.85 19.32 -5.24
N ALA A 255 15.03 19.48 -3.92
CA ALA A 255 13.95 19.85 -3.02
C ALA A 255 13.41 21.25 -3.34
N HIS A 256 12.10 21.34 -3.54
CA HIS A 256 11.41 22.61 -3.58
C HIS A 256 11.27 23.17 -2.14
N PRO A 257 11.30 24.50 -1.93
CA PRO A 257 11.23 25.09 -0.58
C PRO A 257 10.10 24.55 0.28
N ASP A 258 8.88 24.52 -0.27
CA ASP A 258 7.65 24.21 0.47
C ASP A 258 6.74 23.18 -0.21
N LYS A 259 7.23 22.47 -1.23
CA LYS A 259 6.41 21.50 -1.97
C LYS A 259 7.12 20.17 -2.14
N THR A 260 6.35 19.10 -2.04
CA THR A 260 6.79 17.76 -2.38
C THR A 260 6.67 17.59 -3.89
N LEU A 261 7.75 17.13 -4.54
CA LEU A 261 7.76 16.87 -5.97
C LEU A 261 7.64 15.37 -6.23
N TYR A 262 7.07 15.03 -7.39
CA TYR A 262 6.95 13.66 -7.86
C TYR A 262 7.67 13.60 -9.21
N LEU A 263 8.84 12.97 -9.23
CA LEU A 263 9.72 12.94 -10.41
C LEU A 263 10.05 11.50 -10.76
N ASN A 264 10.08 11.17 -12.04
CA ASN A 264 10.61 9.88 -12.49
C ASN A 264 12.15 9.87 -12.47
N LEU A 265 12.74 8.67 -12.58
CA LEU A 265 14.19 8.49 -12.48
C LEU A 265 14.95 9.27 -13.57
N GLU A 266 14.41 9.33 -14.78
CA GLU A 266 14.99 10.10 -15.88
C GLU A 266 14.96 11.59 -15.58
N GLU A 267 13.82 12.17 -15.19
CA GLU A 267 13.69 13.58 -14.80
C GLU A 267 14.65 13.96 -13.67
N ILE A 268 14.87 13.06 -12.72
CA ILE A 268 15.86 13.25 -11.64
C ILE A 268 17.27 13.26 -12.22
N ALA A 269 17.60 12.30 -13.07
CA ALA A 269 18.90 12.25 -13.74
C ALA A 269 19.15 13.51 -14.59
N GLU A 270 18.14 14.02 -15.30
CA GLU A 270 18.22 15.26 -16.09
C GLU A 270 18.53 16.49 -15.23
N LYS A 271 18.02 16.52 -13.99
CA LYS A 271 18.26 17.62 -13.05
C LYS A 271 19.59 17.50 -12.30
N LEU A 272 20.08 16.28 -12.06
CA LEU A 272 21.28 16.03 -11.25
C LEU A 272 22.57 15.87 -12.09
N LEU A 273 22.45 15.38 -13.32
CA LEU A 273 23.57 15.01 -14.17
C LEU A 273 23.77 15.99 -15.32
N PRO A 274 25.02 16.29 -15.71
CA PRO A 274 25.29 17.11 -16.88
C PRO A 274 24.75 16.53 -18.20
N ASP A 275 24.25 17.40 -19.08
CA ASP A 275 23.65 16.99 -20.37
C ASP A 275 24.61 16.25 -21.32
N TYR A 276 25.91 16.50 -21.23
CA TYR A 276 26.90 15.85 -22.10
C TYR A 276 27.02 14.33 -21.85
N LEU A 277 26.48 13.82 -20.75
CA LEU A 277 26.45 12.39 -20.44
C LEU A 277 25.34 11.64 -21.19
N ARG A 278 24.43 12.35 -21.86
CA ARG A 278 23.36 11.74 -22.64
C ARG A 278 23.88 11.21 -23.97
N GLN A 279 23.46 10.01 -24.32
CA GLN A 279 23.69 9.38 -25.63
C GLN A 279 22.34 9.19 -26.32
N GLN A 280 22.18 9.74 -27.53
CA GLN A 280 20.91 9.71 -28.27
C GLN A 280 19.72 10.24 -27.45
N GLY A 281 19.95 11.27 -26.63
CA GLY A 281 18.93 11.89 -25.78
C GLY A 281 18.59 11.13 -24.49
N ARG A 282 19.29 10.03 -24.15
CA ARG A 282 19.06 9.25 -22.92
C ARG A 282 20.34 9.04 -22.12
N PHE A 283 20.22 8.90 -20.81
CA PHE A 283 21.33 8.45 -19.98
C PHE A 283 21.57 6.95 -20.13
N LEU A 284 22.82 6.54 -19.94
CA LEU A 284 23.16 5.11 -19.95
C LEU A 284 22.49 4.39 -18.76
N PRO A 285 22.09 3.11 -18.91
CA PRO A 285 21.37 2.40 -17.86
C PRO A 285 22.11 2.29 -16.53
N HIS A 286 23.45 2.14 -16.55
CA HIS A 286 24.24 2.09 -15.31
C HIS A 286 24.30 3.45 -14.60
N ALA A 287 24.21 4.57 -15.33
CA ALA A 287 24.14 5.90 -14.75
C ALA A 287 22.77 6.13 -14.08
N LEU A 288 21.68 5.68 -14.72
CA LEU A 288 20.35 5.70 -14.10
C LEU A 288 20.30 4.81 -12.85
N TYR A 289 20.94 3.65 -12.88
CA TYR A 289 21.05 2.78 -11.70
C TYR A 289 21.90 3.42 -10.58
N ALA A 290 22.96 4.16 -10.92
CA ALA A 290 23.75 4.92 -9.97
C ALA A 290 22.91 6.02 -9.28
N VAL A 291 22.12 6.77 -10.05
CA VAL A 291 21.15 7.74 -9.52
C VAL A 291 20.16 7.03 -8.60
N HIS A 292 19.53 5.94 -9.06
CA HIS A 292 18.58 5.14 -8.29
C HIS A 292 19.16 4.74 -6.92
N THR A 293 20.37 4.17 -6.89
CA THR A 293 21.01 3.74 -5.64
C THR A 293 21.39 4.91 -4.72
N ALA A 294 21.75 6.07 -5.27
CA ALA A 294 22.00 7.28 -4.49
C ALA A 294 20.72 7.78 -3.79
N LEU A 295 19.58 7.78 -4.50
CA LEU A 295 18.28 8.16 -3.93
C LEU A 295 17.86 7.20 -2.81
N GLN A 296 18.15 5.90 -2.93
CA GLN A 296 17.87 4.92 -1.86
C GLN A 296 18.74 5.14 -0.61
N ARG A 297 19.93 5.72 -0.75
CA ARG A 297 20.80 6.05 0.38
C ARG A 297 20.33 7.31 1.12
N ASP A 298 19.82 8.30 0.39
CA ASP A 298 19.22 9.50 0.98
C ASP A 298 17.74 9.26 1.35
N THR A 299 17.53 8.49 2.42
CA THR A 299 16.18 8.22 2.94
C THR A 299 15.51 9.45 3.57
N TRP A 300 16.21 10.60 3.67
CA TRP A 300 15.65 11.88 4.12
C TRP A 300 15.03 12.66 2.97
N GLY A 301 15.66 12.65 1.81
CA GLY A 301 15.21 13.39 0.64
C GLY A 301 14.16 12.69 -0.18
N PHE A 302 14.23 11.36 -0.23
CA PHE A 302 13.54 10.61 -1.28
C PHE A 302 12.76 9.43 -0.71
N ARG A 303 11.64 9.15 -1.38
CA ARG A 303 10.89 7.91 -1.22
C ARG A 303 10.47 7.39 -2.58
N PRO A 304 10.82 6.14 -2.96
CA PRO A 304 10.25 5.54 -4.15
C PRO A 304 8.75 5.28 -3.93
N LEU A 305 7.92 5.63 -4.90
CA LEU A 305 6.50 5.30 -4.92
C LEU A 305 6.27 4.21 -5.98
N ASN A 306 5.39 3.28 -5.66
CA ASN A 306 4.87 2.33 -6.63
C ASN A 306 3.35 2.39 -6.65
N MET A 307 2.84 3.21 -7.56
CA MET A 307 1.49 3.02 -8.04
C MET A 307 1.45 1.70 -8.80
N LYS A 308 0.55 0.80 -8.40
CA LYS A 308 0.34 -0.58 -8.91
C LYS A 308 0.07 -0.67 -10.44
N TRP A 309 0.28 0.40 -11.20
CA TRP A 309 -0.26 0.63 -12.54
C TRP A 309 0.78 1.00 -13.63
N HIS A 310 2.09 1.15 -13.32
CA HIS A 310 3.06 1.60 -14.35
C HIS A 310 4.25 0.63 -14.56
N ARG A 311 4.54 0.36 -15.84
CA ARG A 311 5.52 -0.65 -16.31
C ARG A 311 6.94 -0.14 -16.56
N ARG A 312 7.21 1.17 -16.46
CA ARG A 312 8.50 1.72 -16.92
C ARG A 312 9.27 2.52 -15.87
N ASN A 313 8.61 3.38 -15.11
CA ASN A 313 9.34 4.37 -14.31
C ASN A 313 8.80 4.43 -12.89
N TYR A 314 9.70 4.29 -11.91
CA TYR A 314 9.40 4.63 -10.53
C TYR A 314 9.27 6.13 -10.43
N ILE A 315 8.21 6.56 -9.76
CA ILE A 315 8.06 7.95 -9.35
C ILE A 315 8.71 8.04 -7.98
N TYR A 316 9.61 8.99 -7.80
CA TYR A 316 10.16 9.35 -6.50
C TYR A 316 9.43 10.56 -5.97
N GLU A 317 8.98 10.42 -4.73
CA GLU A 317 8.62 11.55 -3.90
C GLU A 317 9.93 12.24 -3.46
N VAL A 318 10.09 13.51 -3.83
CA VAL A 318 11.18 14.38 -3.40
C VAL A 318 10.64 15.33 -2.35
N ARG A 319 11.17 15.22 -1.13
CA ARG A 319 10.69 15.98 0.02
C ARG A 319 11.08 17.45 -0.07
N SER A 320 10.24 18.28 0.53
CA SER A 320 10.46 19.72 0.59
C SER A 320 11.59 20.09 1.57
N VAL A 321 12.17 21.28 1.37
CA VAL A 321 13.21 21.82 2.28
C VAL A 321 12.64 22.03 3.69
N SER A 322 11.37 22.44 3.80
CA SER A 322 10.69 22.65 5.09
C SER A 322 10.53 21.34 5.87
N GLU A 323 10.14 20.23 5.22
CA GLU A 323 10.03 18.91 5.84
C GLU A 323 11.40 18.34 6.23
N LEU A 324 12.41 18.47 5.37
CA LEU A 324 13.79 18.07 5.67
C LEU A 324 14.33 18.76 6.93
N ARG A 325 14.00 20.04 7.10
CA ARG A 325 14.36 20.80 8.31
C ARG A 325 13.70 20.23 9.56
N ILE A 326 12.42 19.85 9.48
CA ILE A 326 11.69 19.22 10.58
C ILE A 326 12.34 17.89 10.96
N LEU A 327 12.60 17.02 9.98
CA LEU A 327 13.23 15.70 10.22
C LEU A 327 14.57 15.85 10.96
N ARG A 328 15.47 16.70 10.46
CA ARG A 328 16.79 16.94 11.08
C ARG A 328 16.67 17.55 12.47
N LYS A 329 15.72 18.46 12.68
CA LYS A 329 15.48 19.08 13.98
C LYS A 329 15.03 18.02 15.00
N VAL A 330 14.07 17.17 14.64
CA VAL A 330 13.58 16.13 15.55
C VAL A 330 14.65 15.10 15.84
N GLU A 331 15.40 14.66 14.83
CA GLU A 331 16.53 13.74 15.03
C GLU A 331 17.53 14.27 16.06
N ASN A 332 17.96 15.53 15.93
CA ASN A 332 18.89 16.15 16.88
C ASN A 332 18.30 16.23 18.29
N GLN A 333 17.02 16.59 18.43
CA GLN A 333 16.38 16.70 19.74
C GLN A 333 16.17 15.34 20.41
N VAL A 334 15.81 14.30 19.65
CA VAL A 334 15.74 12.93 20.15
C VAL A 334 17.12 12.45 20.58
N ARG A 335 18.16 12.69 19.77
CA ARG A 335 19.54 12.33 20.08
C ARG A 335 20.03 12.99 21.37
N GLU A 336 19.84 14.30 21.53
CA GLU A 336 20.18 15.03 22.76
C GLU A 336 19.50 14.44 24.01
N LEU A 337 18.21 14.07 23.89
CA LEU A 337 17.48 13.43 24.98
C LEU A 337 18.01 12.04 25.29
N VAL A 338 18.30 11.22 24.28
CA VAL A 338 18.82 9.85 24.44
C VAL A 338 20.22 9.87 25.05
N GLU A 339 21.10 10.77 24.60
CA GLU A 339 22.43 10.96 25.16
C GLU A 339 22.35 11.50 26.59
N GLY A 340 21.51 12.51 26.84
CA GLY A 340 21.28 13.05 28.17
C GLY A 340 20.64 12.04 29.13
N ALA A 341 19.87 11.08 28.60
CA ALA A 341 19.31 9.95 29.33
C ALA A 341 20.39 8.93 29.72
N ALA A 342 21.30 8.56 28.81
CA ALA A 342 22.39 7.63 29.08
C ALA A 342 23.34 8.05 30.21
N LEU A 343 23.30 9.34 30.59
CA LEU A 343 24.09 9.91 31.68
C LEU A 343 23.41 9.85 33.06
N ARG A 344 22.20 9.26 33.18
CA ARG A 344 21.39 9.27 34.41
C ARG A 344 21.01 7.85 34.86
N ASP A 345 20.87 7.65 36.17
CA ASP A 345 20.53 6.34 36.75
C ASP A 345 19.09 5.90 36.45
N ASP A 346 18.14 6.85 36.37
CA ASP A 346 16.75 6.63 35.95
C ASP A 346 16.31 7.70 34.94
N PRO A 347 16.52 7.47 33.63
CA PRO A 347 16.32 8.50 32.63
C PRO A 347 14.86 8.80 32.31
N ALA A 348 13.99 7.77 32.37
CA ALA A 348 12.59 7.86 31.97
C ALA A 348 11.74 8.64 32.99
N SER A 349 12.10 8.57 34.28
CA SER A 349 11.42 9.32 35.35
C SER A 349 11.99 10.72 35.56
N SER A 350 13.09 11.07 34.87
CA SER A 350 13.82 12.32 35.09
C SER A 350 13.06 13.53 34.51
N LEU A 351 12.11 14.06 35.28
CA LEU A 351 11.37 15.30 34.94
C LEU A 351 12.32 16.48 34.66
N SER A 352 13.51 16.50 35.27
CA SER A 352 14.52 17.52 35.00
C SER A 352 15.13 17.39 33.61
N LEU A 353 15.32 16.17 33.07
CA LEU A 353 15.81 15.94 31.70
C LEU A 353 14.82 16.52 30.70
N LEU A 354 13.55 16.12 30.86
CA LEU A 354 12.50 16.50 29.94
C LEU A 354 12.25 18.02 29.96
N ARG A 355 12.33 18.67 31.13
CA ARG A 355 12.14 20.14 31.23
C ARG A 355 13.29 20.95 30.64
N GLN A 356 14.49 20.39 30.56
CA GLN A 356 15.67 21.08 30.02
C GLN A 356 15.72 21.06 28.49
N ASN A 357 15.01 20.13 27.86
CA ASN A 357 14.95 19.96 26.41
C ASN A 357 13.57 20.37 25.87
N SER A 358 13.54 20.97 24.69
CA SER A 358 12.28 21.45 24.09
C SER A 358 11.32 20.33 23.69
N LEU A 359 11.84 19.20 23.19
CA LEU A 359 11.06 18.00 22.89
C LEU A 359 10.54 17.36 24.19
N GLY A 360 11.35 17.35 25.25
CA GLY A 360 10.91 16.85 26.55
C GLY A 360 9.77 17.66 27.16
N SER A 361 9.81 19.00 27.02
CA SER A 361 8.72 19.88 27.47
C SER A 361 7.44 19.67 26.65
N PHE A 362 7.57 19.47 25.34
CA PHE A 362 6.47 19.05 24.48
C PHE A 362 5.86 17.72 24.93
N ILE A 363 6.69 16.70 25.24
CA ILE A 363 6.24 15.38 25.69
C ILE A 363 5.43 15.48 26.99
N LEU A 364 5.89 16.29 27.96
CA LEU A 364 5.17 16.50 29.22
C LEU A 364 3.81 17.17 29.00
N LYS A 365 3.75 18.13 28.08
CA LYS A 365 2.49 18.79 27.69
C LYS A 365 1.56 17.81 26.98
N ALA A 366 2.04 17.07 25.99
CA ALA A 366 1.29 16.05 25.27
C ALA A 366 0.71 14.98 26.22
N ARG A 367 1.51 14.51 27.18
CA ARG A 367 1.06 13.59 28.25
C ARG A 367 -0.15 14.15 29.02
N GLY A 368 -0.14 15.44 29.35
CA GLY A 368 -1.26 16.11 30.01
C GLY A 368 -2.52 16.14 29.14
N VAL A 369 -2.37 16.45 27.86
CA VAL A 369 -3.49 16.47 26.88
C VAL A 369 -4.08 15.07 26.71
N ILE A 370 -3.23 14.05 26.50
CA ILE A 370 -3.65 12.65 26.33
C ILE A 370 -4.43 12.17 27.55
N ARG A 371 -3.91 12.40 28.76
CA ARG A 371 -4.61 12.01 30.01
C ARG A 371 -5.96 12.72 30.15
N ALA A 372 -6.07 13.96 29.73
CA ALA A 372 -7.35 14.68 29.73
C ALA A 372 -8.34 14.13 28.69
N ASN A 373 -7.85 13.74 27.50
CA ASN A 373 -8.66 13.14 26.44
C ASN A 373 -9.19 11.75 26.84
N ARG A 374 -8.34 10.93 27.47
CA ARG A 374 -8.69 9.60 27.98
C ARG A 374 -9.78 9.57 29.05
N LEU A 375 -10.11 10.71 29.66
CA LEU A 375 -11.29 10.81 30.53
C LEU A 375 -12.61 10.71 29.77
N ARG A 376 -12.58 10.71 28.43
CA ARG A 376 -13.77 10.77 27.55
C ARG A 376 -13.78 9.76 26.43
N ARG A 377 -12.60 9.32 25.99
CA ARG A 377 -12.43 8.32 24.94
C ARG A 377 -11.45 7.28 25.43
N GLU A 378 -11.87 6.02 25.43
CA GLU A 378 -10.96 4.92 25.77
C GLU A 378 -9.91 4.74 24.67
N TRP A 379 -8.66 4.50 25.08
CA TRP A 379 -7.60 4.10 24.17
C TRP A 379 -7.70 2.59 23.89
N THR A 380 -7.45 2.19 22.63
CA THR A 380 -7.34 0.78 22.27
C THR A 380 -5.93 0.48 21.75
N PRO A 381 -5.32 -0.66 22.12
CA PRO A 381 -3.99 -1.05 21.61
C PRO A 381 -3.98 -1.36 20.11
N HIS A 382 -5.15 -1.30 19.45
CA HIS A 382 -5.33 -1.65 18.03
C HIS A 382 -5.30 -0.43 17.09
N GLY A 383 -4.87 0.75 17.57
CA GLY A 383 -4.53 1.88 16.72
C GLY A 383 -5.66 2.87 16.43
N MET A 384 -6.70 2.93 17.27
CA MET A 384 -7.76 3.94 17.25
C MET A 384 -8.24 4.25 18.68
N ILE A 385 -8.82 5.44 18.89
CA ILE A 385 -9.55 5.75 20.13
C ILE A 385 -11.05 5.43 20.00
N GLY A 386 -11.67 5.09 21.12
CA GLY A 386 -13.08 4.78 21.24
C GLY A 386 -14.02 5.99 21.10
N PRO A 387 -15.34 5.75 21.13
CA PRO A 387 -16.36 6.79 21.05
C PRO A 387 -16.30 7.77 22.23
N SER A 388 -16.91 8.95 22.09
CA SER A 388 -16.88 10.01 23.10
C SER A 388 -18.00 9.88 24.13
N ASP A 389 -17.64 9.99 25.40
CA ASP A 389 -18.56 10.35 26.48
C ASP A 389 -18.61 11.89 26.57
N GLU A 390 -19.78 12.50 26.36
CA GLU A 390 -19.93 13.97 26.19
C GLU A 390 -19.26 14.81 27.32
N GLY A 391 -18.38 15.79 26.97
CA GLY A 391 -17.65 16.60 27.96
C GLY A 391 -16.85 17.82 27.43
N ALA A 392 -16.46 18.73 28.34
CA ALA A 392 -16.07 20.14 28.15
C ALA A 392 -14.87 20.50 27.22
N ASN A 393 -14.77 21.74 26.75
CA ASN A 393 -13.74 22.16 25.78
C ASN A 393 -12.34 22.31 26.40
N ASN A 394 -11.36 21.48 26.00
CA ASN A 394 -9.96 21.71 26.33
C ASN A 394 -9.16 21.97 25.04
N HIS A 395 -9.00 23.24 24.72
CA HIS A 395 -8.18 23.69 23.60
C HIS A 395 -6.73 23.85 24.06
N THR A 396 -5.82 23.10 23.46
CA THR A 396 -4.38 23.27 23.67
C THR A 396 -3.77 24.00 22.48
N ALA A 397 -3.25 25.19 22.72
CA ALA A 397 -2.44 25.90 21.74
C ALA A 397 -1.01 25.36 21.74
N TRP A 398 -0.47 25.07 20.56
CA TRP A 398 0.90 24.60 20.38
C TRP A 398 1.80 25.75 19.90
N THR A 399 3.00 25.84 20.46
CA THR A 399 4.01 26.79 19.98
C THR A 399 4.54 26.35 18.61
N LYS A 400 5.14 27.27 17.86
CA LYS A 400 5.76 26.97 16.56
C LYS A 400 6.77 25.81 16.64
N GLN A 401 7.52 25.72 17.74
CA GLN A 401 8.48 24.64 17.95
C GLN A 401 7.81 23.29 18.25
N GLU A 402 6.72 23.29 19.00
CA GLU A 402 5.94 22.07 19.29
C GLU A 402 5.25 21.53 18.03
N LEU A 403 4.83 22.42 17.12
CA LEU A 403 4.26 22.03 15.84
C LEU A 403 5.24 21.29 14.94
N ASP A 404 6.53 21.60 15.01
CA ASP A 404 7.54 20.81 14.27
C ASP A 404 7.55 19.34 14.75
N TYR A 405 7.37 19.10 16.05
CA TYR A 405 7.30 17.73 16.61
C TYR A 405 6.00 17.03 16.22
N ILE A 406 4.87 17.74 16.26
CA ILE A 406 3.59 17.19 15.82
C ILE A 406 3.64 16.87 14.32
N ARG A 407 4.18 17.77 13.50
CA ARG A 407 4.34 17.56 12.06
C ARG A 407 5.29 16.41 11.76
N PHE A 408 6.37 16.25 12.52
CA PHE A 408 7.20 15.04 12.43
C PHE A 408 6.37 13.77 12.69
N MET A 409 5.57 13.76 13.76
CA MET A 409 4.73 12.60 14.09
C MET A 409 3.72 12.32 12.96
N GLU A 410 3.09 13.33 12.38
CA GLU A 410 2.19 13.19 11.23
C GLU A 410 2.89 12.64 9.98
N LEU A 411 4.08 13.15 9.67
CA LEU A 411 4.90 12.66 8.55
C LEU A 411 5.28 11.18 8.74
N TRP A 412 5.67 10.82 9.97
CA TRP A 412 6.07 9.46 10.33
C TRP A 412 4.89 8.49 10.38
N SER A 413 3.81 8.83 11.08
CA SER A 413 2.68 7.92 11.33
C SER A 413 1.65 7.91 10.21
N CYS A 414 1.20 9.08 9.77
CA CYS A 414 0.15 9.21 8.77
C CYS A 414 0.73 9.06 7.36
N HIS A 415 1.73 9.87 7.02
CA HIS A 415 2.28 9.88 5.67
C HIS A 415 3.27 8.73 5.40
N ARG A 416 3.68 8.00 6.45
CA ARG A 416 4.62 6.87 6.35
C ARG A 416 5.91 7.21 5.61
N ILE A 417 6.36 8.48 5.62
CA ILE A 417 7.42 8.95 4.71
C ILE A 417 8.75 8.24 4.94
N VAL A 418 8.91 7.66 6.12
CA VAL A 418 10.10 6.91 6.53
C VAL A 418 9.95 5.45 6.09
N PRO A 419 10.86 4.94 5.24
CA PRO A 419 10.91 3.51 4.94
C PRO A 419 11.22 2.70 6.21
N ASN A 420 10.60 1.53 6.37
CA ASN A 420 10.83 0.62 7.50
C ASN A 420 12.32 0.36 7.87
N PRO A 421 13.27 0.21 6.92
CA PRO A 421 14.68 0.00 7.27
C PRO A 421 15.42 1.25 7.74
N SER A 422 14.80 2.42 7.63
CA SER A 422 15.45 3.67 8.00
C SER A 422 15.63 3.75 9.50
N GLN A 423 16.79 4.27 9.94
CA GLN A 423 17.02 4.59 11.35
C GLN A 423 16.00 5.60 11.89
N LEU A 424 15.39 6.39 10.99
CA LEU A 424 14.32 7.33 11.30
C LEU A 424 13.08 6.66 11.91
N GLU A 425 12.84 5.38 11.64
CA GLU A 425 11.67 4.67 12.16
C GLU A 425 11.70 4.62 13.70
N SER A 426 12.91 4.52 14.27
CA SER A 426 13.11 4.51 15.72
C SER A 426 12.79 5.84 16.41
N LEU A 427 12.83 6.97 15.69
CA LEU A 427 12.62 8.29 16.28
C LEU A 427 11.19 8.45 16.79
N GLY A 428 10.21 8.05 15.98
CA GLY A 428 8.79 8.08 16.38
C GLY A 428 8.51 7.16 17.56
N SER A 429 9.02 5.92 17.51
CA SER A 429 8.94 4.98 18.64
C SER A 429 9.57 5.52 19.91
N THR A 430 10.70 6.22 19.81
CA THR A 430 11.38 6.84 20.95
C THR A 430 10.55 7.97 21.55
N ILE A 431 9.98 8.85 20.71
CA ILE A 431 9.08 9.90 21.18
C ILE A 431 7.88 9.29 21.93
N LEU A 432 7.23 8.28 21.35
CA LEU A 432 6.13 7.57 21.99
C LEU A 432 6.56 6.93 23.31
N ARG A 433 7.74 6.32 23.39
CA ARG A 433 8.23 5.71 24.63
C ARG A 433 8.41 6.76 25.74
N LEU A 434 8.96 7.92 25.40
CA LEU A 434 9.17 9.02 26.35
C LEU A 434 7.83 9.61 26.85
N THR A 435 6.73 9.43 26.13
CA THR A 435 5.41 9.84 26.61
C THR A 435 4.96 9.08 27.86
N ASP A 436 5.39 7.82 28.03
CA ASP A 436 5.05 6.96 29.18
C ASP A 436 3.52 6.85 29.41
N VAL A 437 2.75 6.72 28.31
CA VAL A 437 1.30 6.52 28.35
C VAL A 437 0.81 5.33 27.50
N TYR A 438 1.71 4.64 26.80
CA TYR A 438 1.38 3.50 25.92
C TYR A 438 2.02 2.20 26.41
N ASN A 439 2.12 2.01 27.73
CA ASN A 439 2.83 0.87 28.32
C ASN A 439 2.12 -0.48 28.08
N ASP A 440 0.83 -0.45 27.77
CA ASP A 440 0.02 -1.63 27.44
C ASP A 440 0.02 -1.97 25.95
N ALA A 441 0.70 -1.16 25.11
CA ALA A 441 0.84 -1.45 23.70
C ALA A 441 1.98 -2.45 23.48
N ASP A 442 1.69 -3.54 22.76
CA ASP A 442 2.72 -4.51 22.38
C ASP A 442 3.87 -3.87 21.58
N TRP A 443 3.55 -2.82 20.82
CA TRP A 443 4.49 -2.14 19.92
C TRP A 443 4.25 -0.63 19.88
N LEU A 444 5.34 0.14 19.85
CA LEU A 444 5.32 1.60 19.62
C LEU A 444 5.63 1.92 18.15
N ALA A 445 4.70 1.59 17.26
CA ALA A 445 4.87 1.76 15.81
C ALA A 445 4.07 2.94 15.28
N HIS A 446 4.09 3.14 13.95
CA HIS A 446 3.35 4.18 13.26
C HIS A 446 1.85 4.19 13.59
N TRP A 447 1.18 3.04 13.79
CA TRP A 447 -0.24 3.02 14.20
C TRP A 447 -0.46 3.59 15.61
N THR A 448 0.46 3.34 16.55
CA THR A 448 0.45 3.99 17.87
C THR A 448 0.71 5.49 17.74
N GLY A 449 1.58 5.89 16.80
CA GLY A 449 1.79 7.29 16.43
C GLY A 449 0.56 7.96 15.82
N PHE A 450 -0.24 7.23 15.04
CA PHE A 450 -1.50 7.70 14.49
C PHE A 450 -2.48 8.01 15.61
N THR A 451 -2.61 7.12 16.58
CA THR A 451 -3.49 7.37 17.72
C THR A 451 -2.98 8.43 18.68
N PHE A 452 -1.66 8.55 18.85
CA PHE A 452 -1.08 9.69 19.56
C PHE A 452 -1.58 11.03 18.98
N LEU A 453 -1.64 11.16 17.65
CA LEU A 453 -2.17 12.35 16.99
C LEU A 453 -3.68 12.54 17.24
N GLN A 454 -4.46 11.46 17.38
CA GLN A 454 -5.87 11.54 17.77
C GLN A 454 -6.02 12.02 19.22
N GLU A 455 -5.24 11.46 20.15
CA GLU A 455 -5.33 11.74 21.58
C GLU A 455 -4.88 13.18 21.93
N ILE A 456 -3.90 13.73 21.23
CA ILE A 456 -3.51 15.14 21.38
C ILE A 456 -4.48 16.11 20.66
N GLY A 457 -5.51 15.59 19.98
CA GLY A 457 -6.48 16.36 19.21
C GLY A 457 -5.92 16.97 17.93
N TRP A 458 -4.85 16.39 17.37
CA TRP A 458 -4.28 16.85 16.09
C TRP A 458 -5.10 16.37 14.91
N ILE A 459 -5.49 15.09 14.87
CA ILE A 459 -6.38 14.51 13.84
C ILE A 459 -7.67 14.00 14.48
N PRO A 460 -8.77 13.83 13.71
CA PRO A 460 -10.02 13.34 14.27
C PRO A 460 -9.96 11.86 14.71
N PRO A 461 -10.79 11.45 15.70
CA PRO A 461 -10.92 10.06 16.14
C PRO A 461 -11.28 9.06 15.03
N TRP A 462 -12.07 9.49 14.05
CA TRP A 462 -12.50 8.70 12.89
C TRP A 462 -11.61 8.90 11.66
N GLU A 463 -10.43 9.49 11.82
CA GLU A 463 -9.47 9.64 10.74
C GLU A 463 -9.03 8.27 10.21
N ILE A 464 -8.75 8.19 8.90
CA ILE A 464 -8.29 6.94 8.27
C ILE A 464 -6.88 7.13 7.66
N PRO A 465 -5.94 6.18 7.89
CA PRO A 465 -4.59 6.25 7.33
C PRO A 465 -4.58 6.39 5.81
N ALA A 466 -5.54 5.76 5.11
CA ALA A 466 -5.64 5.77 3.65
C ALA A 466 -5.61 7.18 3.04
N ARG A 467 -6.20 8.20 3.68
CA ARG A 467 -6.17 9.60 3.19
C ARG A 467 -4.76 10.15 3.08
N TYR A 468 -3.88 9.71 3.98
CA TYR A 468 -2.48 10.08 4.02
C TYR A 468 -1.60 9.03 3.35
N GLU A 469 -2.11 7.99 2.70
CA GLU A 469 -1.30 7.05 1.92
C GLU A 469 -1.50 7.27 0.42
N TYR A 470 -2.71 7.64 -0.01
CA TYR A 470 -2.95 8.09 -1.38
C TYR A 470 -2.24 9.43 -1.62
N ARG A 471 -1.23 9.42 -2.52
CA ARG A 471 -0.40 10.57 -2.87
C ARG A 471 -0.84 11.17 -4.20
N PHE A 472 -1.57 12.26 -4.14
CA PHE A 472 -1.84 13.09 -5.31
C PHE A 472 -0.95 14.34 -5.28
N PRO A 473 -0.28 14.69 -6.39
CA PRO A 473 0.53 15.90 -6.47
C PRO A 473 -0.25 17.16 -6.08
N ASP A 474 0.36 17.99 -5.23
CA ASP A 474 -0.23 19.25 -4.72
C ASP A 474 -1.57 19.10 -3.97
N THR A 475 -2.00 17.89 -3.61
CA THR A 475 -3.20 17.64 -2.78
C THR A 475 -2.87 17.73 -1.29
N GLN A 476 -3.73 18.40 -0.52
CA GLN A 476 -3.58 18.55 0.92
C GLN A 476 -4.67 17.79 1.69
N VAL A 477 -4.27 17.04 2.72
CA VAL A 477 -5.20 16.41 3.64
C VAL A 477 -5.60 17.44 4.69
N GLN A 478 -6.86 17.86 4.66
CA GLN A 478 -7.41 18.77 5.67
C GLN A 478 -8.05 17.97 6.80
N ARG A 479 -7.77 18.36 8.03
CA ARG A 479 -8.19 17.64 9.24
C ARG A 479 -9.71 17.68 9.38
N GLY A 480 -10.37 16.51 9.40
CA GLY A 480 -11.82 16.40 9.61
C GLY A 480 -12.70 16.73 8.40
N THR A 481 -12.13 17.05 7.24
CA THR A 481 -12.88 17.37 6.01
C THR A 481 -12.32 16.59 4.80
N GLY A 482 -12.81 16.85 3.59
CA GLY A 482 -12.28 16.25 2.36
C GLY A 482 -10.82 16.65 2.07
N MET A 483 -10.22 16.03 1.07
CA MET A 483 -8.92 16.48 0.57
C MET A 483 -9.09 17.76 -0.26
N VAL A 484 -8.12 18.66 -0.19
CA VAL A 484 -8.10 19.88 -0.99
C VAL A 484 -7.27 19.64 -2.24
N MET A 485 -7.93 19.73 -3.39
CA MET A 485 -7.29 19.63 -4.71
C MET A 485 -6.66 20.98 -5.09
N PRO A 486 -5.57 20.99 -5.88
CA PRO A 486 -4.96 22.23 -6.33
C PRO A 486 -5.95 23.07 -7.15
N LEU A 487 -5.89 24.39 -6.96
CA LEU A 487 -6.69 25.34 -7.74
C LEU A 487 -6.22 25.34 -9.19
N VAL A 488 -7.17 25.18 -10.11
CA VAL A 488 -6.96 25.30 -11.56
C VAL A 488 -8.00 26.20 -12.18
N ASP A 489 -7.62 26.88 -13.27
CA ASP A 489 -8.56 27.67 -14.06
C ASP A 489 -9.46 26.72 -14.87
N VAL A 490 -10.58 26.36 -14.27
CA VAL A 490 -11.59 25.48 -14.88
C VAL A 490 -12.12 26.10 -16.18
N ASN A 491 -12.48 27.38 -16.16
CA ASN A 491 -13.08 28.04 -17.32
C ASN A 491 -12.09 28.19 -18.47
N GLY A 492 -10.85 28.59 -18.18
CA GLY A 492 -9.77 28.64 -19.17
C GLY A 492 -9.35 27.27 -19.69
N SER A 493 -9.73 26.19 -19.01
CA SER A 493 -9.48 24.81 -19.43
C SER A 493 -10.55 24.21 -20.35
N LEU A 494 -11.69 24.89 -20.50
CA LEU A 494 -12.77 24.45 -21.38
C LEU A 494 -12.61 24.99 -22.80
N ARG A 495 -13.06 24.19 -23.77
CA ARG A 495 -13.20 24.53 -25.19
C ARG A 495 -14.66 24.36 -25.65
N PRO A 496 -15.04 24.91 -26.81
CA PRO A 496 -16.27 24.53 -27.48
C PRO A 496 -16.32 23.01 -27.71
N ASP A 497 -17.53 22.46 -27.72
CA ASP A 497 -17.74 21.03 -27.96
C ASP A 497 -17.22 20.62 -29.34
N LEU A 498 -16.20 19.75 -29.37
CA LEU A 498 -15.60 19.26 -30.61
C LEU A 498 -16.57 18.47 -31.50
N ALA A 499 -17.58 17.83 -30.92
CA ALA A 499 -18.55 17.03 -31.66
C ALA A 499 -19.83 17.82 -32.00
N GLN A 500 -19.86 19.13 -31.72
CA GLN A 500 -20.99 19.98 -32.05
C GLN A 500 -21.33 19.88 -33.54
N GLY A 501 -22.61 19.69 -33.86
CA GLY A 501 -23.09 19.49 -35.24
C GLY A 501 -22.87 18.09 -35.82
N HIS A 502 -22.09 17.24 -35.15
CA HIS A 502 -21.90 15.83 -35.50
C HIS A 502 -22.61 14.87 -34.53
N ARG A 503 -23.20 15.39 -33.45
CA ARG A 503 -23.98 14.62 -32.48
C ARG A 503 -25.27 14.11 -33.10
N ARG A 504 -25.51 12.79 -33.02
CA ARG A 504 -26.81 12.19 -33.27
C ARG A 504 -27.80 12.65 -32.19
N ASP A 505 -28.94 13.20 -32.62
CA ASP A 505 -30.06 13.43 -31.71
C ASP A 505 -30.78 12.10 -31.44
N TRP A 506 -30.85 11.71 -30.17
CA TRP A 506 -31.52 10.47 -29.75
C TRP A 506 -33.04 10.63 -29.60
N GLY A 507 -33.58 11.85 -29.68
CA GLY A 507 -35.01 12.10 -29.75
C GLY A 507 -35.81 11.36 -28.67
N GLU A 508 -36.82 10.59 -29.07
CA GLU A 508 -37.71 9.87 -28.15
C GLU A 508 -37.13 8.55 -27.59
N THR A 509 -35.93 8.12 -28.03
CA THR A 509 -35.29 6.88 -27.54
C THR A 509 -35.09 6.96 -26.04
N THR A 510 -35.74 6.06 -25.29
CA THR A 510 -35.63 6.00 -23.83
C THR A 510 -34.22 5.56 -23.44
N VAL A 511 -33.54 6.40 -22.65
CA VAL A 511 -32.23 6.11 -22.07
C VAL A 511 -32.38 5.84 -20.58
N PHE A 512 -32.03 4.65 -20.15
CA PHE A 512 -32.05 4.22 -18.75
C PHE A 512 -30.70 4.49 -18.08
N CYS A 513 -30.65 5.39 -17.12
CA CYS A 513 -29.50 5.59 -16.24
C CYS A 513 -29.75 4.83 -14.94
N VAL A 514 -28.98 3.76 -14.68
CA VAL A 514 -29.27 2.77 -13.63
C VAL A 514 -28.26 2.86 -12.48
N ASP A 515 -28.52 3.80 -11.58
CA ASP A 515 -27.63 4.18 -10.49
C ASP A 515 -28.34 4.22 -9.13
N SER A 516 -27.63 4.55 -8.05
CA SER A 516 -28.27 4.86 -6.77
C SER A 516 -29.03 6.19 -6.85
N GLU A 517 -30.12 6.34 -6.10
CA GLU A 517 -30.92 7.59 -6.01
C GLU A 517 -30.11 8.82 -5.57
N GLN A 518 -28.96 8.58 -4.94
CA GLN A 518 -28.06 9.61 -4.41
C GLN A 518 -26.99 10.04 -5.42
N THR A 519 -26.92 9.38 -6.58
CA THR A 519 -25.90 9.64 -7.60
C THR A 519 -26.18 10.98 -8.27
N ALA A 520 -25.24 11.92 -8.14
CA ALA A 520 -25.33 13.24 -8.76
C ALA A 520 -24.67 13.25 -10.15
N ASP A 521 -23.58 12.50 -10.28
CA ASP A 521 -22.72 12.36 -11.45
C ASP A 521 -23.00 11.04 -12.16
N VAL A 522 -23.96 11.07 -13.07
CA VAL A 522 -24.39 9.90 -13.82
C VAL A 522 -23.51 9.80 -15.06
N ASP A 523 -22.63 8.80 -15.09
CA ASP A 523 -21.66 8.60 -16.17
C ASP A 523 -22.23 7.79 -17.34
N ASP A 524 -23.17 6.88 -17.08
CA ASP A 524 -23.66 5.93 -18.08
C ASP A 524 -25.18 5.80 -18.16
N GLY A 525 -25.65 5.52 -19.38
CA GLY A 525 -27.04 5.28 -19.71
C GLY A 525 -27.20 4.28 -20.86
N PHE A 526 -28.35 3.63 -20.93
CA PHE A 526 -28.57 2.49 -21.83
C PHE A 526 -29.84 2.62 -22.64
N SER A 527 -29.80 2.19 -23.90
CA SER A 527 -31.00 2.02 -24.72
C SER A 527 -30.89 0.82 -25.65
N VAL A 528 -32.02 0.36 -26.17
CA VAL A 528 -32.11 -0.72 -27.15
C VAL A 528 -33.05 -0.33 -28.28
N GLU A 529 -32.65 -0.63 -29.51
CA GLU A 529 -33.45 -0.41 -30.72
C GLU A 529 -33.50 -1.71 -31.54
N PRO A 530 -34.61 -2.06 -32.21
CA PRO A 530 -34.61 -3.13 -33.20
C PRO A 530 -33.66 -2.75 -34.35
N ALA A 531 -32.90 -3.72 -34.86
CA ALA A 531 -32.12 -3.53 -36.08
C ALA A 531 -32.97 -3.83 -37.32
N GLU A 532 -32.34 -3.77 -38.50
CA GLU A 532 -33.03 -3.93 -39.78
C GLU A 532 -33.58 -5.35 -39.99
N SER A 533 -32.89 -6.37 -39.46
CA SER A 533 -33.29 -7.77 -39.60
C SER A 533 -34.03 -8.27 -38.35
N PRO A 534 -35.05 -9.14 -38.49
CA PRO A 534 -35.71 -9.77 -37.35
C PRO A 534 -34.73 -10.54 -36.46
N GLY A 535 -34.82 -10.37 -35.15
CA GLY A 535 -33.93 -11.02 -34.17
C GLY A 535 -32.55 -10.36 -34.02
N GLU A 536 -32.33 -9.22 -34.68
CA GLU A 536 -31.17 -8.37 -34.51
C GLU A 536 -31.57 -7.08 -33.78
N HIS A 537 -30.73 -6.63 -32.85
CA HIS A 537 -30.97 -5.46 -32.02
C HIS A 537 -29.70 -4.62 -31.91
N TRP A 538 -29.86 -3.31 -31.82
CA TRP A 538 -28.81 -2.41 -31.39
C TRP A 538 -28.91 -2.18 -29.89
N ILE A 539 -27.84 -2.48 -29.17
CA ILE A 539 -27.64 -2.03 -27.78
C ILE A 539 -26.78 -0.79 -27.84
N HIS A 540 -27.22 0.28 -27.20
CA HIS A 540 -26.48 1.54 -27.09
C HIS A 540 -26.11 1.80 -25.64
N VAL A 541 -24.83 2.08 -25.42
CA VAL A 541 -24.29 2.51 -24.13
C VAL A 541 -23.81 3.94 -24.29
N HIS A 542 -24.52 4.88 -23.67
CA HIS A 542 -24.25 6.30 -23.71
C HIS A 542 -23.38 6.65 -22.51
N ILE A 543 -22.20 7.24 -22.76
CA ILE A 543 -21.26 7.65 -21.70
C ILE A 543 -21.15 9.17 -21.71
N ALA A 544 -21.13 9.80 -20.53
CA ALA A 544 -20.85 11.22 -20.36
C ALA A 544 -19.58 11.62 -21.15
N ASP A 545 -19.60 12.79 -21.79
CA ASP A 545 -18.54 13.21 -22.73
C ASP A 545 -17.77 14.46 -22.28
N PRO A 546 -17.08 14.43 -21.12
CA PRO A 546 -16.26 15.56 -20.67
C PRO A 546 -15.08 15.85 -21.60
N ALA A 547 -14.56 14.82 -22.30
CA ALA A 547 -13.44 14.93 -23.22
C ALA A 547 -13.75 15.83 -24.44
N SER A 548 -15.02 15.96 -24.83
CA SER A 548 -15.43 16.89 -25.89
C SER A 548 -15.10 18.35 -25.57
N ARG A 549 -15.14 18.73 -24.29
CA ARG A 549 -15.04 20.13 -23.84
C ARG A 549 -13.84 20.44 -22.95
N ILE A 550 -13.20 19.45 -22.32
CA ILE A 550 -11.93 19.68 -21.62
C ILE A 550 -10.80 19.68 -22.65
N ASP A 551 -10.02 20.76 -22.75
CA ASP A 551 -8.85 20.79 -23.63
C ASP A 551 -7.75 19.89 -23.04
N PRO A 552 -7.27 18.84 -23.74
CA PRO A 552 -6.22 17.96 -23.25
C PRO A 552 -4.88 18.66 -22.97
N LYS A 553 -4.68 19.91 -23.42
CA LYS A 553 -3.49 20.72 -23.15
C LYS A 553 -3.65 21.69 -21.97
N SER A 554 -4.84 21.78 -21.40
CA SER A 554 -5.18 22.70 -20.32
C SER A 554 -4.52 22.35 -18.99
N ASP A 555 -4.56 23.28 -18.02
CA ASP A 555 -4.12 23.04 -16.65
C ASP A 555 -5.00 21.97 -15.95
N LEU A 556 -6.32 22.00 -16.17
CA LEU A 556 -7.22 20.98 -15.63
C LEU A 556 -6.88 19.58 -16.17
N ALA A 557 -6.64 19.42 -17.47
CA ALA A 557 -6.28 18.11 -18.04
C ALA A 557 -4.98 17.56 -17.42
N ARG A 558 -3.96 18.42 -17.23
CA ARG A 558 -2.71 18.05 -16.55
C ARG A 558 -2.93 17.69 -15.08
N GLN A 559 -3.88 18.31 -14.40
CA GLN A 559 -4.26 17.91 -13.04
C GLN A 559 -4.96 16.55 -13.03
N LEU A 560 -5.94 16.33 -13.91
CA LEU A 560 -6.69 15.07 -14.02
C LEU A 560 -5.76 13.89 -14.35
N GLU A 561 -4.75 14.11 -15.19
CA GLU A 561 -3.71 13.11 -15.46
C GLU A 561 -2.94 12.69 -14.20
N ARG A 562 -2.71 13.62 -13.27
CA ARG A 562 -2.03 13.37 -11.98
C ARG A 562 -2.96 12.74 -10.94
N THR A 563 -4.27 12.82 -11.13
CA THR A 563 -5.30 12.26 -10.24
C THR A 563 -6.32 11.46 -11.05
N PRO A 564 -5.94 10.29 -11.61
CA PRO A 564 -6.66 9.64 -12.71
C PRO A 564 -7.98 8.96 -12.30
N SER A 565 -8.39 9.05 -11.05
CA SER A 565 -9.64 8.44 -10.55
C SER A 565 -10.21 9.21 -9.37
N SER A 566 -11.53 9.27 -9.26
CA SER A 566 -12.22 9.67 -8.03
C SER A 566 -11.85 8.71 -6.90
N LEU A 567 -11.59 9.25 -5.71
CA LEU A 567 -11.23 8.48 -4.53
C LEU A 567 -12.44 8.38 -3.59
N TYR A 568 -12.99 7.17 -3.47
CA TYR A 568 -14.12 6.89 -2.58
C TYR A 568 -13.62 6.26 -1.28
N LEU A 569 -13.13 7.09 -0.36
CA LEU A 569 -12.82 6.64 1.00
C LEU A 569 -14.06 6.77 1.89
N PRO A 570 -14.32 5.81 2.81
CA PRO A 570 -15.44 5.90 3.74
C PRO A 570 -15.39 7.21 4.54
N GLY A 571 -16.43 8.05 4.41
CA GLY A 571 -16.53 9.35 5.06
C GLY A 571 -15.75 10.49 4.38
N PHE A 572 -14.92 10.19 3.38
CA PHE A 572 -14.04 11.15 2.71
C PHE A 572 -14.00 10.96 1.18
N PRO A 573 -15.15 11.06 0.49
CA PRO A 573 -15.17 11.02 -0.97
C PRO A 573 -14.44 12.25 -1.56
N ASN A 574 -13.62 12.03 -2.58
CA ASN A 574 -12.95 13.09 -3.33
C ASN A 574 -13.07 12.82 -4.82
N LYS A 575 -13.86 13.65 -5.52
CA LYS A 575 -14.13 13.49 -6.95
C LYS A 575 -12.95 14.00 -7.78
N MET A 576 -12.72 13.34 -8.92
CA MET A 576 -11.69 13.71 -9.87
C MET A 576 -12.01 15.03 -10.57
N LEU A 577 -13.27 15.21 -11.01
CA LEU A 577 -13.73 16.45 -11.61
C LEU A 577 -14.18 17.45 -10.54
N PRO A 578 -13.95 18.76 -10.74
CA PRO A 578 -14.59 19.80 -9.95
C PRO A 578 -16.11 19.65 -10.02
N ARG A 579 -16.80 19.86 -8.90
CA ARG A 579 -18.26 19.68 -8.76
C ARG A 579 -19.08 20.37 -9.85
N ASP A 580 -18.69 21.60 -10.22
CA ASP A 580 -19.41 22.38 -11.23
C ASP A 580 -19.32 21.75 -12.63
N LEU A 581 -18.20 21.08 -12.95
CA LEU A 581 -18.05 20.35 -14.21
C LEU A 581 -18.73 18.99 -14.16
N GLU A 582 -18.61 18.31 -13.03
CA GLU A 582 -19.21 17.00 -12.81
C GLU A 582 -20.72 17.04 -13.08
N GLN A 583 -21.43 18.03 -12.54
CA GLN A 583 -22.87 18.21 -12.81
C GLN A 583 -23.16 18.59 -14.27
N GLN A 584 -22.24 19.30 -14.94
CA GLN A 584 -22.40 19.71 -16.33
C GLN A 584 -22.28 18.55 -17.32
N PHE A 585 -21.53 17.50 -16.99
CA PHE A 585 -21.34 16.34 -17.87
C PHE A 585 -22.17 15.12 -17.46
N SER A 586 -22.76 15.13 -16.26
CA SER A 586 -23.72 14.14 -15.80
C SER A 586 -24.86 13.97 -16.82
N LEU A 587 -25.18 12.73 -17.20
CA LEU A 587 -26.21 12.46 -18.20
C LEU A 587 -27.61 12.94 -17.74
N ASP A 588 -28.27 13.72 -18.60
CA ASP A 588 -29.59 14.33 -18.42
C ASP A 588 -30.16 14.70 -19.82
N PRO A 589 -31.45 15.07 -19.96
CA PRO A 589 -31.98 15.66 -21.19
C PRO A 589 -31.17 16.88 -21.66
N GLY A 590 -30.84 16.90 -22.93
CA GLY A 590 -30.01 17.91 -23.59
C GLY A 590 -28.50 17.71 -23.43
N GLN A 591 -28.05 16.71 -22.67
CA GLN A 591 -26.61 16.53 -22.40
C GLN A 591 -25.89 15.74 -23.50
N PRO A 592 -24.60 16.07 -23.75
CA PRO A 592 -23.77 15.35 -24.70
C PRO A 592 -23.33 14.00 -24.14
N ALA A 593 -23.35 12.97 -25.00
CA ALA A 593 -22.81 11.65 -24.70
C ALA A 593 -21.93 11.14 -25.84
N LEU A 594 -20.97 10.27 -25.52
CA LEU A 594 -20.29 9.42 -26.49
C LEU A 594 -20.91 8.03 -26.41
N THR A 595 -21.52 7.57 -27.49
CA THR A 595 -22.32 6.34 -27.51
C THR A 595 -21.56 5.19 -28.16
N PHE A 596 -21.48 4.06 -27.45
CA PHE A 596 -20.91 2.80 -27.92
C PHE A 596 -22.07 1.86 -28.27
N SER A 597 -22.17 1.50 -29.54
CA SER A 597 -23.28 0.69 -30.06
C SER A 597 -22.79 -0.68 -30.52
N ALA A 598 -23.50 -1.73 -30.11
CA ALA A 598 -23.29 -3.09 -30.59
C ALA A 598 -24.58 -3.62 -31.24
N LYS A 599 -24.49 -4.05 -32.49
CA LYS A 599 -25.55 -4.81 -33.15
C LYS A 599 -25.39 -6.27 -32.77
N VAL A 600 -26.40 -6.84 -32.14
CA VAL A 600 -26.37 -8.20 -31.59
C VAL A 600 -27.56 -9.01 -32.08
N ASN A 601 -27.37 -10.31 -32.28
CA ASN A 601 -28.48 -11.24 -32.47
C ASN A 601 -28.94 -11.87 -31.14
N ASP A 602 -30.05 -12.61 -31.20
CA ASP A 602 -30.60 -13.36 -30.06
C ASP A 602 -29.64 -14.38 -29.43
N ARG A 603 -28.54 -14.73 -30.10
CA ARG A 603 -27.49 -15.63 -29.59
C ARG A 603 -26.31 -14.87 -28.96
N GLY A 604 -26.40 -13.54 -28.84
CA GLY A 604 -25.34 -12.71 -28.26
C GLY A 604 -24.10 -12.53 -29.16
N GLU A 605 -24.21 -12.84 -30.45
CA GLU A 605 -23.13 -12.55 -31.41
C GLU A 605 -23.16 -11.08 -31.76
N ILE A 606 -22.02 -10.38 -31.61
CA ILE A 606 -21.86 -9.00 -32.09
C ILE A 606 -21.63 -9.04 -33.59
N LEU A 607 -22.62 -8.59 -34.35
CA LEU A 607 -22.65 -8.56 -35.82
C LEU A 607 -22.02 -7.29 -36.39
N ASP A 608 -22.18 -6.16 -35.70
CA ASP A 608 -21.62 -4.87 -36.08
C ASP A 608 -21.40 -3.99 -34.83
N TYR A 609 -20.57 -2.97 -34.95
CA TYR A 609 -20.27 -2.04 -33.86
C TYR A 609 -19.93 -0.64 -34.38
N LYS A 610 -20.33 0.38 -33.63
CA LYS A 610 -19.99 1.78 -33.92
C LYS A 610 -19.84 2.60 -32.65
N VAL A 611 -19.09 3.69 -32.77
CA VAL A 611 -18.93 4.72 -31.74
C VAL A 611 -19.31 6.04 -32.38
N GLU A 612 -20.27 6.76 -31.79
CA GLU A 612 -20.78 8.02 -32.31
C GLU A 612 -21.08 9.02 -31.18
N PRO A 613 -20.80 10.32 -31.37
CA PRO A 613 -21.24 11.34 -30.43
C PRO A 613 -22.76 11.52 -30.55
N GLY A 614 -23.44 11.81 -29.45
CA GLY A 614 -24.88 12.01 -29.41
C GLY A 614 -25.31 13.06 -28.40
N THR A 615 -26.59 13.43 -28.48
CA THR A 615 -27.32 14.28 -27.53
C THR A 615 -28.55 13.53 -27.05
N LEU A 616 -28.67 13.35 -25.74
CA LEU A 616 -29.77 12.61 -25.13
C LEU A 616 -30.96 13.54 -24.90
N GLN A 617 -32.20 13.07 -25.06
CA GLN A 617 -33.40 13.87 -24.77
C GLN A 617 -34.32 13.18 -23.76
N ASN A 618 -34.64 11.90 -23.97
CA ASN A 618 -35.48 11.11 -23.07
C ASN A 618 -34.64 10.27 -22.11
N VAL A 619 -34.29 10.83 -20.94
CA VAL A 619 -33.45 10.17 -19.92
C VAL A 619 -34.28 9.84 -18.68
N LEU A 620 -34.23 8.57 -18.26
CA LEU A 620 -34.87 8.07 -17.04
C LEU A 620 -33.81 7.65 -16.03
N HIS A 621 -33.82 8.24 -14.84
CA HIS A 621 -32.97 7.84 -13.72
C HIS A 621 -33.70 6.78 -12.90
N VAL A 622 -33.31 5.52 -13.06
CA VAL A 622 -34.01 4.37 -12.45
C VAL A 622 -33.10 3.67 -11.44
N PRO A 623 -33.47 3.61 -10.16
CA PRO A 623 -32.69 2.91 -9.15
C PRO A 623 -32.50 1.42 -9.45
N LYS A 624 -31.37 0.86 -9.04
CA LYS A 624 -31.02 -0.54 -9.30
C LYS A 624 -32.06 -1.54 -8.75
N ASP A 625 -32.60 -1.28 -7.57
CA ASP A 625 -33.66 -2.07 -6.95
C ASP A 625 -34.98 -2.00 -7.73
N GLU A 626 -35.33 -0.82 -8.26
CA GLU A 626 -36.49 -0.62 -9.14
C GLU A 626 -36.33 -1.38 -10.47
N VAL A 627 -35.14 -1.34 -11.08
CA VAL A 627 -34.84 -2.16 -12.27
C VAL A 627 -34.91 -3.65 -11.92
N ALA A 628 -34.32 -4.08 -10.81
CA ALA A 628 -34.34 -5.47 -10.38
C ALA A 628 -35.76 -6.01 -10.13
N ALA A 629 -36.69 -5.16 -9.71
CA ALA A 629 -38.10 -5.51 -9.55
C ALA A 629 -38.84 -5.76 -10.88
N VAL A 630 -38.37 -5.17 -11.98
CA VAL A 630 -38.91 -5.37 -13.33
C VAL A 630 -38.31 -6.60 -14.02
N LEU A 631 -37.04 -6.89 -13.76
CA LEU A 631 -36.33 -7.98 -14.41
C LEU A 631 -36.84 -9.36 -13.95
N PRO A 632 -36.78 -10.40 -14.81
CA PRO A 632 -37.11 -11.75 -14.42
C PRO A 632 -36.24 -12.22 -13.26
N ARG A 633 -36.85 -12.85 -12.25
CA ARG A 633 -36.10 -13.43 -11.13
C ARG A 633 -35.19 -14.54 -11.62
N ASP A 634 -33.94 -14.51 -11.18
CA ASP A 634 -32.99 -15.57 -11.45
C ASP A 634 -33.35 -16.80 -10.59
N PRO A 635 -33.63 -17.99 -11.16
CA PRO A 635 -33.93 -19.19 -10.39
C PRO A 635 -32.80 -19.62 -9.44
N GLN A 636 -31.56 -19.18 -9.67
CA GLN A 636 -30.42 -19.45 -8.80
C GLN A 636 -30.34 -18.50 -7.59
N GLN A 637 -31.20 -17.49 -7.50
CA GLN A 637 -31.35 -16.68 -6.29
C GLN A 637 -32.22 -17.43 -5.28
N GLN A 638 -31.61 -17.90 -4.19
CA GLN A 638 -32.39 -18.29 -3.01
C GLN A 638 -33.21 -17.08 -2.53
N PRO A 639 -34.47 -17.27 -2.09
CA PRO A 639 -35.24 -16.21 -1.47
C PRO A 639 -34.41 -15.60 -0.34
N ALA A 640 -34.37 -14.27 -0.27
CA ALA A 640 -33.82 -13.60 0.89
C ALA A 640 -34.61 -14.07 2.12
N ASP A 641 -34.01 -14.92 2.95
CA ASP A 641 -34.46 -15.05 4.32
C ASP A 641 -34.32 -13.64 4.92
N GLY A 642 -35.40 -13.14 5.50
CA GLY A 642 -35.67 -11.71 5.68
C GLY A 642 -34.75 -10.93 6.62
N SER A 643 -33.61 -11.47 7.06
CA SER A 643 -32.55 -10.69 7.69
C SER A 643 -31.39 -10.49 6.70
N THR A 644 -31.31 -9.29 6.14
CA THR A 644 -29.99 -8.72 5.89
C THR A 644 -29.40 -8.44 7.26
N ASP A 645 -28.37 -9.20 7.66
CA ASP A 645 -27.62 -8.90 8.87
C ASP A 645 -26.85 -7.59 8.65
N VAL A 646 -27.54 -6.48 8.89
CA VAL A 646 -26.99 -5.13 8.82
C VAL A 646 -26.32 -4.85 10.14
N PHE A 647 -25.02 -4.65 10.12
CA PHE A 647 -24.29 -4.13 11.28
C PHE A 647 -24.15 -2.62 11.11
N ALA A 648 -24.80 -1.85 11.99
CA ALA A 648 -24.72 -0.40 11.99
C ALA A 648 -24.46 0.14 13.40
N VAL A 649 -23.67 1.19 13.49
CA VAL A 649 -23.32 1.90 14.73
C VAL A 649 -23.40 3.41 14.53
N GLY A 650 -23.68 4.15 15.59
CA GLY A 650 -23.86 5.60 15.56
C GLY A 650 -25.28 6.03 15.17
N ILE A 651 -25.50 7.34 15.14
CA ILE A 651 -26.81 7.93 14.78
C ILE A 651 -26.91 7.98 13.25
N PRO A 652 -27.90 7.33 12.62
CA PRO A 652 -28.04 7.36 11.16
C PRO A 652 -28.28 8.78 10.66
N PRO A 653 -27.68 9.18 9.52
CA PRO A 653 -27.98 10.47 8.91
C PRO A 653 -29.43 10.52 8.44
N ALA A 654 -29.93 11.74 8.23
CA ALA A 654 -31.22 11.91 7.57
C ALA A 654 -31.18 11.26 6.18
N PRO A 655 -32.29 10.65 5.71
CA PRO A 655 -32.35 10.10 4.36
C PRO A 655 -31.97 11.18 3.34
N PRO A 656 -30.95 10.95 2.50
CA PRO A 656 -30.55 11.94 1.50
C PRO A 656 -31.69 12.17 0.52
N GLN A 657 -31.91 13.42 0.13
CA GLN A 657 -32.87 13.74 -0.92
C GLN A 657 -32.26 13.42 -2.29
N PRO A 658 -33.04 12.84 -3.23
CA PRO A 658 -32.56 12.59 -4.58
C PRO A 658 -32.13 13.89 -5.27
N VAL A 659 -30.96 13.85 -5.92
CA VAL A 659 -30.42 15.00 -6.66
C VAL A 659 -31.11 15.17 -8.01
N LYS A 660 -31.55 14.05 -8.61
CA LYS A 660 -32.23 13.98 -9.89
C LYS A 660 -33.66 13.49 -9.74
N ARG A 661 -34.49 13.70 -10.76
CA ARG A 661 -35.85 13.15 -10.81
C ARG A 661 -35.77 11.64 -10.99
N ILE A 662 -36.08 10.90 -9.93
CA ILE A 662 -36.08 9.45 -9.91
C ILE A 662 -37.36 8.90 -10.54
N THR A 663 -37.21 7.93 -11.43
CA THR A 663 -38.28 7.14 -12.03
C THR A 663 -38.39 5.81 -11.29
N ARG A 664 -39.55 5.52 -10.71
CA ARG A 664 -39.81 4.26 -9.99
C ARG A 664 -40.28 3.18 -10.96
N ALA A 665 -40.22 1.92 -10.55
CA ALA A 665 -40.72 0.82 -11.36
C ALA A 665 -42.21 1.00 -11.72
N ALA A 666 -43.00 1.65 -10.87
CA ALA A 666 -44.42 1.94 -11.13
C ALA A 666 -44.64 2.98 -12.25
N ASP A 667 -43.68 3.88 -12.45
CA ASP A 667 -43.77 4.99 -13.41
C ASP A 667 -43.34 4.56 -14.83
N LEU A 668 -42.68 3.40 -14.96
CA LEU A 668 -42.22 2.87 -16.23
C LEU A 668 -43.39 2.41 -17.10
N SER A 669 -43.39 2.85 -18.36
CA SER A 669 -44.35 2.37 -19.37
C SER A 669 -44.14 0.89 -19.66
N GLN A 670 -45.11 0.24 -20.30
CA GLN A 670 -44.95 -1.17 -20.67
C GLN A 670 -43.77 -1.37 -21.64
N LYS A 671 -43.58 -0.45 -22.59
CA LYS A 671 -42.44 -0.46 -23.51
C LYS A 671 -41.12 -0.40 -22.76
N ASP A 672 -40.99 0.51 -21.77
CA ASP A 672 -39.76 0.65 -21.00
C ASP A 672 -39.40 -0.64 -20.25
N ARG A 673 -40.42 -1.31 -19.68
CA ARG A 673 -40.25 -2.60 -19.02
C ARG A 673 -39.81 -3.68 -20.00
N ASP A 674 -40.46 -3.75 -21.17
CA ASP A 674 -40.13 -4.72 -22.21
C ASP A 674 -38.70 -4.52 -22.72
N ASP A 675 -38.26 -3.27 -22.89
CA ASP A 675 -36.90 -2.90 -23.29
C ASP A 675 -35.85 -3.29 -22.24
N LEU A 676 -36.12 -3.09 -20.94
CA LEU A 676 -35.24 -3.55 -19.85
C LEU A 676 -35.13 -5.09 -19.82
N VAL A 677 -36.24 -5.80 -20.00
CA VAL A 677 -36.28 -7.27 -20.07
C VAL A 677 -35.49 -7.75 -21.30
N LEU A 678 -35.66 -7.09 -22.44
CA LEU A 678 -34.92 -7.37 -23.67
C LEU A 678 -33.41 -7.17 -23.49
N LEU A 679 -32.99 -6.04 -22.93
CA LEU A 679 -31.59 -5.76 -22.61
C LEU A 679 -31.00 -6.85 -21.72
N ASN A 680 -31.70 -7.26 -20.67
CA ASN A 680 -31.24 -8.33 -19.77
C ASN A 680 -31.07 -9.67 -20.49
N ARG A 681 -32.01 -10.03 -21.37
CA ARG A 681 -31.92 -11.25 -22.19
C ARG A 681 -30.71 -11.21 -23.13
N LEU A 682 -30.52 -10.12 -23.87
CA LEU A 682 -29.38 -9.97 -24.79
C LEU A 682 -28.03 -9.96 -24.05
N CYS A 683 -27.97 -9.30 -22.90
CA CYS A 683 -26.78 -9.30 -22.04
C CYS A 683 -26.45 -10.68 -21.47
N ALA A 684 -27.45 -11.51 -21.16
CA ALA A 684 -27.23 -12.90 -20.77
C ALA A 684 -26.58 -13.69 -21.93
N ALA A 685 -27.10 -13.56 -23.15
CA ALA A 685 -26.52 -14.21 -24.33
C ALA A 685 -25.07 -13.72 -24.62
N LEU A 686 -24.80 -12.42 -24.49
CA LEU A 686 -23.45 -11.85 -24.61
C LEU A 686 -22.49 -12.42 -23.56
N LYS A 687 -22.95 -12.58 -22.31
CA LYS A 687 -22.17 -13.22 -21.24
C LYS A 687 -21.87 -14.67 -21.59
N ASP A 688 -22.82 -15.42 -22.14
CA ASP A 688 -22.59 -16.81 -22.55
C ASP A 688 -21.50 -16.90 -23.65
N ARG A 689 -21.46 -15.94 -24.59
CA ARG A 689 -20.36 -15.82 -25.56
C ARG A 689 -19.01 -15.49 -24.93
N ARG A 690 -18.97 -14.72 -23.84
CA ARG A 690 -17.73 -14.46 -23.09
C ARG A 690 -17.29 -15.69 -22.30
N VAL A 691 -18.23 -16.44 -21.76
CA VAL A 691 -18.00 -17.73 -21.09
C VAL A 691 -17.41 -18.74 -22.06
N GLU A 692 -17.95 -18.87 -23.28
CA GLU A 692 -17.39 -19.71 -24.36
C GLU A 692 -15.94 -19.33 -24.68
N LYS A 693 -15.58 -18.05 -24.54
CA LYS A 693 -14.21 -17.53 -24.72
C LYS A 693 -13.33 -17.66 -23.46
N GLY A 694 -13.81 -18.27 -22.39
CA GLY A 694 -13.04 -18.56 -21.18
C GLY A 694 -13.21 -17.57 -20.02
N GLN A 695 -14.23 -16.69 -20.02
CA GLN A 695 -14.48 -15.79 -18.90
C GLN A 695 -14.83 -16.55 -17.61
N LEU A 696 -14.02 -16.40 -16.56
CA LEU A 696 -14.32 -16.92 -15.23
C LEU A 696 -15.40 -16.08 -14.50
N PRO A 697 -16.15 -16.67 -13.55
CA PRO A 697 -17.09 -15.93 -12.72
C PRO A 697 -16.37 -14.92 -11.83
N GLN A 698 -17.04 -13.82 -11.50
CA GLN A 698 -16.51 -12.88 -10.51
C GLN A 698 -16.46 -13.54 -9.11
N LEU A 699 -15.33 -13.39 -8.43
CA LEU A 699 -15.22 -13.71 -7.01
C LEU A 699 -15.84 -12.56 -6.20
N GLN A 700 -16.95 -12.82 -5.51
CA GLN A 700 -17.61 -11.80 -4.71
C GLN A 700 -16.81 -11.51 -3.43
N PRO A 701 -16.60 -10.22 -3.08
CA PRO A 701 -16.00 -9.87 -1.80
C PRO A 701 -16.96 -10.28 -0.66
N ARG A 702 -16.41 -10.61 0.50
CA ARG A 702 -17.24 -10.98 1.68
C ARG A 702 -18.05 -9.81 2.23
N PHE A 703 -17.56 -8.57 2.05
CA PHE A 703 -18.19 -7.34 2.55
C PHE A 703 -18.07 -6.22 1.50
N SER A 704 -19.07 -5.35 1.44
CA SER A 704 -19.01 -4.09 0.71
C SER A 704 -18.16 -3.05 1.45
N SER A 705 -17.76 -1.97 0.78
CA SER A 705 -17.18 -0.81 1.47
C SER A 705 -18.20 -0.25 2.46
N PRO A 706 -17.81 0.07 3.71
CA PRO A 706 -18.74 0.58 4.70
C PRO A 706 -19.30 1.94 4.29
N GLU A 707 -20.58 2.14 4.57
CA GLU A 707 -21.21 3.45 4.49
C GLU A 707 -20.89 4.24 5.74
N VAL A 708 -20.39 5.46 5.56
CA VAL A 708 -19.97 6.34 6.66
C VAL A 708 -20.56 7.73 6.48
N SER A 709 -21.19 8.26 7.53
CA SER A 709 -21.62 9.67 7.60
C SER A 709 -20.99 10.37 8.78
N LEU A 710 -20.57 11.62 8.54
CA LEU A 710 -19.98 12.51 9.53
C LEU A 710 -20.96 13.62 9.97
N ASP A 711 -22.25 13.54 9.60
CA ASP A 711 -23.22 14.62 9.85
C ASP A 711 -23.46 14.92 11.33
N ASN A 712 -23.26 13.91 12.19
CA ASN A 712 -23.45 14.01 13.64
C ASN A 712 -22.17 14.39 14.40
N VAL A 713 -21.12 14.75 13.67
CA VAL A 713 -19.86 15.21 14.25
C VAL A 713 -19.86 16.74 14.37
N VAL A 714 -19.39 17.25 15.50
CA VAL A 714 -19.19 18.68 15.72
C VAL A 714 -17.71 18.96 15.95
N VAL A 715 -17.21 19.95 15.22
CA VAL A 715 -15.84 20.44 15.33
C VAL A 715 -15.85 21.74 16.13
N ASP A 716 -15.19 21.75 17.29
CA ASP A 716 -14.98 22.96 18.08
C ASP A 716 -13.51 23.42 17.94
N GLY A 717 -13.32 24.65 17.48
CA GLY A 717 -12.05 25.18 17.00
C GLY A 717 -12.03 25.36 15.48
N SER A 718 -10.88 25.75 14.92
CA SER A 718 -10.68 25.84 13.47
C SER A 718 -9.60 24.83 13.04
N PRO A 719 -9.97 23.78 12.29
CA PRO A 719 -9.01 22.88 11.65
C PRO A 719 -8.02 23.59 10.72
N ASP A 720 -8.37 24.79 10.26
CA ASP A 720 -7.56 25.63 9.36
C ASP A 720 -6.50 26.44 10.11
N VAL A 721 -6.70 26.66 11.42
CA VAL A 721 -5.67 27.28 12.26
C VAL A 721 -4.60 26.23 12.55
N SER A 722 -3.49 26.37 11.83
CA SER A 722 -2.33 25.47 11.82
C SER A 722 -1.72 25.17 13.20
N ASN A 723 -2.04 25.95 14.25
CA ASN A 723 -1.30 25.94 15.51
C ASN A 723 -2.08 25.40 16.72
N SER A 724 -3.33 24.97 16.55
CA SER A 724 -4.18 24.51 17.66
C SER A 724 -4.61 23.05 17.51
N SER A 725 -4.74 22.36 18.66
CA SER A 725 -5.55 21.13 18.74
C SER A 725 -7.01 21.47 18.44
N VAL A 726 -7.73 20.50 17.89
CA VAL A 726 -9.17 20.61 17.63
C VAL A 726 -9.90 19.68 18.59
N SER A 727 -11.03 20.12 19.11
CA SER A 727 -11.92 19.28 19.91
C SER A 727 -12.97 18.65 19.00
N TRP A 728 -12.93 17.32 18.91
CA TRP A 728 -13.80 16.51 18.07
C TRP A 728 -14.94 15.91 18.92
N LYS A 729 -16.18 16.29 18.64
CA LYS A 729 -17.38 15.84 19.38
C LYS A 729 -18.29 15.00 18.49
N GLY A 730 -19.03 14.09 19.12
CA GLY A 730 -19.83 13.09 18.41
C GLY A 730 -18.97 11.98 17.81
N ASP A 731 -19.64 11.05 17.14
CA ASP A 731 -19.03 9.90 16.49
C ASP A 731 -19.73 9.64 15.15
N PRO A 732 -19.01 9.09 14.15
CA PRO A 732 -19.57 8.83 12.84
C PRO A 732 -20.66 7.75 12.89
N PHE A 733 -21.58 7.81 11.93
CA PHE A 733 -22.41 6.67 11.58
C PHE A 733 -21.60 5.72 10.70
N ILE A 734 -21.64 4.42 10.99
CA ILE A 734 -20.98 3.39 10.16
C ILE A 734 -21.98 2.25 9.94
N ARG A 735 -22.15 1.83 8.68
CA ARG A 735 -22.99 0.69 8.30
C ARG A 735 -22.25 -0.25 7.37
N PHE A 736 -22.27 -1.53 7.70
CA PHE A 736 -21.82 -2.63 6.86
C PHE A 736 -23.00 -3.42 6.32
N THR A 737 -22.93 -3.77 5.04
CA THR A 737 -23.94 -4.58 4.37
C THR A 737 -23.26 -5.75 3.66
N GLU A 738 -23.89 -6.93 3.70
CA GLU A 738 -23.45 -8.04 2.86
C GLU A 738 -23.74 -7.69 1.39
N PRO A 739 -22.75 -7.78 0.49
CA PRO A 739 -22.97 -7.51 -0.92
C PRO A 739 -23.87 -8.62 -1.50
N ARG A 740 -25.07 -8.24 -1.92
CA ARG A 740 -25.99 -9.13 -2.65
C ARG A 740 -26.26 -8.51 -4.02
N PRO A 741 -25.43 -8.84 -5.03
CA PRO A 741 -25.60 -8.24 -6.35
C PRO A 741 -26.95 -8.64 -6.94
N THR A 742 -27.71 -7.63 -7.34
CA THR A 742 -29.03 -7.76 -7.92
C THR A 742 -28.97 -8.16 -9.39
N ALA A 743 -30.12 -8.45 -10.00
CA ALA A 743 -30.20 -8.63 -11.45
C ALA A 743 -29.78 -7.36 -12.21
N ALA A 744 -30.09 -6.18 -11.67
CA ALA A 744 -29.71 -4.89 -12.25
C ALA A 744 -28.19 -4.67 -12.23
N ASP A 745 -27.50 -5.03 -11.13
CA ASP A 745 -26.03 -4.93 -11.06
C ASP A 745 -25.37 -5.73 -12.19
N ARG A 746 -25.85 -6.95 -12.42
CA ARG A 746 -25.35 -7.83 -13.49
C ARG A 746 -25.68 -7.30 -14.88
N LEU A 747 -26.85 -6.68 -15.05
CA LEU A 747 -27.24 -6.05 -16.31
C LEU A 747 -26.27 -4.91 -16.66
N VAL A 748 -26.08 -3.95 -15.74
CA VAL A 748 -25.19 -2.80 -15.89
C VAL A 748 -23.75 -3.26 -16.16
N GLU A 749 -23.24 -4.21 -15.36
CA GLU A 749 -21.90 -4.80 -15.56
C GLU A 749 -21.72 -5.36 -16.98
N ARG A 750 -22.68 -6.13 -17.48
CA ARG A 750 -22.60 -6.75 -18.81
C ARG A 750 -22.69 -5.72 -19.93
N LEU A 751 -23.45 -4.65 -19.75
CA LEU A 751 -23.54 -3.53 -20.69
C LEU A 751 -22.21 -2.78 -20.75
N MET A 752 -21.59 -2.49 -19.59
CA MET A 752 -20.26 -1.87 -19.52
C MET A 752 -19.18 -2.73 -20.17
N HIS A 753 -19.19 -4.06 -19.95
CA HIS A 753 -18.30 -4.97 -20.66
C HIS A 753 -18.49 -4.92 -22.18
N THR A 754 -19.74 -4.75 -22.66
CA THR A 754 -20.04 -4.62 -24.10
C THR A 754 -19.51 -3.31 -24.65
N ALA A 755 -19.69 -2.20 -23.93
CA ALA A 755 -19.11 -0.90 -24.32
C ALA A 755 -17.58 -0.96 -24.41
N GLY A 756 -16.92 -1.58 -23.43
CA GLY A 756 -15.47 -1.79 -23.44
C GLY A 756 -15.00 -2.64 -24.63
N GLU A 757 -15.73 -3.71 -24.97
CA GLU A 757 -15.44 -4.55 -26.14
C GLU A 757 -15.62 -3.78 -27.46
N VAL A 758 -16.68 -2.98 -27.58
CA VAL A 758 -16.93 -2.11 -28.74
C VAL A 758 -15.82 -1.06 -28.89
N ALA A 759 -15.48 -0.37 -27.80
CA ALA A 759 -14.42 0.64 -27.79
C ALA A 759 -13.07 0.04 -28.25
N ALA A 760 -12.70 -1.12 -27.70
CA ALA A 760 -11.47 -1.81 -28.04
C ALA A 760 -11.43 -2.22 -29.53
N LYS A 761 -12.52 -2.83 -30.04
CA LYS A 761 -12.66 -3.21 -31.46
C LYS A 761 -12.62 -2.01 -32.40
N TRP A 762 -13.34 -0.94 -32.05
CA TRP A 762 -13.43 0.27 -32.87
C TRP A 762 -12.09 1.00 -32.98
N CYS A 763 -11.38 1.16 -31.86
CA CYS A 763 -10.05 1.77 -31.84
C CYS A 763 -9.01 0.90 -32.55
N SER A 764 -9.04 -0.43 -32.31
CA SER A 764 -8.09 -1.37 -32.93
C SER A 764 -8.22 -1.39 -34.46
N ALA A 765 -9.44 -1.46 -34.99
CA ALA A 765 -9.70 -1.45 -36.43
C ALA A 765 -9.22 -0.15 -37.13
N ARG A 766 -9.01 0.93 -36.36
CA ARG A 766 -8.61 2.25 -36.85
C ARG A 766 -7.18 2.64 -36.44
N ASN A 767 -6.43 1.74 -35.81
CA ASN A 767 -5.09 2.01 -35.27
C ASN A 767 -5.04 3.22 -34.30
N ILE A 768 -6.08 3.41 -33.49
CA ILE A 768 -6.14 4.47 -32.49
C ILE A 768 -5.54 3.94 -31.17
N PRO A 769 -4.46 4.56 -30.65
CA PRO A 769 -3.87 4.13 -29.39
C PRO A 769 -4.77 4.50 -28.21
N VAL A 770 -5.11 3.52 -27.39
CA VAL A 770 -5.87 3.67 -26.15
C VAL A 770 -5.26 2.78 -25.05
N PRO A 771 -5.48 3.09 -23.76
CA PRO A 771 -4.99 2.25 -22.67
C PRO A 771 -5.79 0.95 -22.55
N TYR A 772 -5.41 -0.07 -23.33
CA TYR A 772 -6.04 -1.39 -23.27
C TYR A 772 -5.81 -2.07 -21.92
N SER A 773 -6.89 -2.54 -21.29
CA SER A 773 -6.81 -3.49 -20.17
C SER A 773 -6.55 -4.89 -20.71
N THR A 774 -5.48 -5.54 -20.24
CA THR A 774 -5.05 -6.86 -20.76
C THR A 774 -4.72 -7.82 -19.62
N GLN A 775 -4.95 -9.11 -19.86
CA GLN A 775 -4.58 -10.22 -18.97
C GLN A 775 -3.76 -11.25 -19.77
N PRO A 776 -2.51 -10.93 -20.15
CA PRO A 776 -1.69 -11.79 -21.02
C PRO A 776 -1.47 -13.19 -20.43
N GLU A 777 -1.43 -13.30 -19.09
CA GLU A 777 -1.31 -14.58 -18.39
C GLU A 777 -2.53 -15.48 -18.59
N ALA A 778 -3.73 -14.91 -18.70
CA ALA A 778 -4.94 -15.69 -18.93
C ALA A 778 -4.91 -16.35 -20.31
N LEU A 779 -4.39 -15.63 -21.33
CA LEU A 779 -4.20 -16.19 -22.66
C LEU A 779 -3.15 -17.30 -22.68
N HIS A 780 -2.04 -17.11 -21.98
CA HIS A 780 -0.97 -18.13 -21.92
C HIS A 780 -1.42 -19.40 -21.18
N ASN A 781 -2.27 -19.27 -20.15
CA ASN A 781 -2.75 -20.38 -19.33
C ASN A 781 -4.16 -20.86 -19.71
N GLN A 782 -4.60 -20.61 -20.95
CA GLN A 782 -5.98 -20.89 -21.38
C GLN A 782 -6.40 -22.34 -21.12
N ALA A 783 -5.52 -23.32 -21.37
CA ALA A 783 -5.81 -24.74 -21.13
C ALA A 783 -6.00 -25.05 -19.63
N ALA A 784 -5.12 -24.53 -18.77
CA ALA A 784 -5.22 -24.71 -17.32
C ALA A 784 -6.47 -24.03 -16.74
N LEU A 785 -6.83 -22.84 -17.25
CA LEU A 785 -8.06 -22.15 -16.88
C LEU A 785 -9.30 -22.93 -17.31
N ALA A 786 -9.28 -23.55 -18.49
CA ALA A 786 -10.36 -24.42 -18.95
C ALA A 786 -10.51 -25.65 -18.05
N SER A 787 -9.40 -26.30 -17.68
CA SER A 787 -9.41 -27.42 -16.71
C SER A 787 -9.91 -27.00 -15.33
N TYR A 788 -9.46 -25.85 -14.81
CA TYR A 788 -9.93 -25.31 -13.54
C TYR A 788 -11.43 -25.04 -13.56
N ARG A 789 -11.93 -24.43 -14.65
CA ARG A 789 -13.36 -24.17 -14.84
C ARG A 789 -14.17 -25.47 -14.80
N ALA A 790 -13.74 -26.48 -15.58
CA ALA A 790 -14.38 -27.79 -15.63
C ALA A 790 -14.27 -28.59 -14.33
N ALA A 791 -13.40 -28.21 -13.40
CA ALA A 791 -13.27 -28.88 -12.10
C ALA A 791 -14.02 -28.15 -10.96
N HIS A 792 -14.15 -26.82 -11.04
CA HIS A 792 -14.53 -26.00 -9.89
C HIS A 792 -15.64 -24.98 -10.15
N VAL A 793 -15.90 -24.61 -11.40
CA VAL A 793 -16.87 -23.57 -11.75
C VAL A 793 -18.12 -24.19 -12.36
N ASP A 794 -17.94 -24.92 -13.45
CA ASP A 794 -18.99 -25.65 -14.17
C ASP A 794 -18.57 -27.14 -14.26
N PRO A 795 -18.57 -27.87 -13.12
CA PRO A 795 -18.06 -29.24 -13.03
C PRO A 795 -18.90 -30.29 -13.76
#